data_AF-A0A2H3JGV9-F1
#
_entry.id   AF-A0A2H3JGV9-F1
#
_cell.length_a   1.000
_cell.length_b   1.000
_cell.length_c   1.000
_cell.angle_alpha   90.00
_cell.angle_beta   90.00
_cell.angle_gamma   90.00
#
_symmetry.space_group_name_H-M   'P 1'
#
loop_
_entity.id
_entity.type
_entity.pdbx_description
1 polymer ?
#
loop_
_entity_poly.entity_id
_entity_poly.type
_entity_poly.pdbx_seq_one_letter_code
_entity_poly.pdbx_strand_id
1 'polypeptide(L)'
;MSSYTPIEYARFPDFDKTIGAWFVGPKAENSDILEEQLRKIVRYFRHGRECYFPKDAASITTEMKVSAEFQAAVDKLDQVLEYMSILLAHHTVPFASPRYAAHVSADTTLPSIVGYVLGMLYNQNNVSPEASPLTSVIEYIVGQDICHMLGFNTAEVRKEPENESLPIGWGHVTCDGSVANYESMWYARSLKFYPLSLMLALQEGDLQFAAPTFMVRPTGASGDKLYVECSAWELLNLKQDVILGLGEALARQFDISSDFLDAAVQPYLAQALGKGELEKRFGVKPPKYFNAITKHYSINKAANILGIGESNLVNIDIDDHARMKADVLKQELLKCISEQIPIYAVLAIMGTTEHGAVDPLVDICNIRDELERENGVSFLIHCDAAWGGYFTSILRDPPSGWRERDVDPDFLAKPLLPYTRAQLEYIKHADTVTVDSHKTGYCPYPAGGLCYRDERMRFLITTTSPYINTTGEGVEAMGTYGLEGSKPGAAPLAVWTTNVTLGLHMGGYGTLLSQSIFSGVRYFMLWSTISDDHPTVFVTPFNVLEVPQERKTRIKKSILERSVNEILRDPAAMDDIQTIGSDLMINTFACNFRLSDYGPFNEDVAEANFFNQRIYERLSIRRITDDPNLRPTVLVGTVWEQALYKDCLTHFKAKLHLDSADPLDLHAFSSVAMSPFVIENVIETVGQGFLKVAEEEVQNCMSRITVTPAFHSFIMQGTDQLFLVYQPMLYIARHRQQVIITAQLPPDAMEAYVQAKTEDPSATFVLYNSEEALLNDLLTGGSFAVNIVKGVPQVYGDSASNIATNVQLTNIQILVNRSLARADLSDHYPKQMQFYLYGTGRQWHIDHILYRAPNAQLTAGQVSINADITVGGPGTSYILEMVDRNEAAMQPFSDTHLPSFFKPGGTSRINIYAADGSTPDLHARTLITTGTVTLGDDVYVDAHFINQELLAPMSVVPEAGARVGAPPAGVLDGIRGGLRDVSKRSGVALSHDLDGALARHPVSVGGYRLVSGRRVGGVPVSRFFVERADDEASRLAEVRREWQRSLDTSRYGYGGNAQVV
;
A
#
# COMPACT_ATOMS: atom_id res chain seq x y z
N MET A 1 -34.59 24.89 -26.88
CA MET A 1 -33.94 24.64 -25.58
C MET A 1 -34.33 25.73 -24.57
N SER A 2 -35.61 25.91 -24.24
CA SER A 2 -36.08 27.05 -23.42
C SER A 2 -36.97 26.66 -22.22
N SER A 3 -36.79 25.45 -21.69
CA SER A 3 -37.43 25.03 -20.43
C SER A 3 -36.46 24.12 -19.68
N TYR A 4 -35.39 24.69 -19.13
CA TYR A 4 -34.60 24.01 -18.12
C TYR A 4 -35.30 24.23 -16.77
N THR A 5 -35.81 23.16 -16.18
CA THR A 5 -36.09 23.16 -14.75
C THR A 5 -34.75 23.18 -14.03
N PRO A 6 -34.49 24.14 -13.12
CA PRO A 6 -33.27 24.13 -12.31
C PRO A 6 -33.13 22.80 -11.58
N ILE A 7 -31.90 22.34 -11.33
CA ILE A 7 -31.67 21.19 -10.44
C ILE A 7 -32.10 21.63 -9.04
N GLU A 8 -33.23 21.11 -8.57
CA GLU A 8 -33.68 21.33 -7.20
C GLU A 8 -33.06 20.27 -6.29
N TYR A 9 -32.32 20.71 -5.26
CA TYR A 9 -31.80 19.82 -4.23
C TYR A 9 -32.92 19.44 -3.27
N ALA A 10 -33.05 18.14 -2.98
CA ALA A 10 -34.03 17.66 -2.01
C ALA A 10 -33.65 18.11 -0.58
N ARG A 11 -34.66 18.53 0.20
CA ARG A 11 -34.55 18.98 1.60
C ARG A 11 -34.94 17.82 2.51
N PHE A 12 -33.99 17.19 3.20
CA PHE A 12 -34.28 16.02 4.03
C PHE A 12 -33.54 16.07 5.39
N PRO A 13 -34.24 15.79 6.50
CA PRO A 13 -33.69 15.90 7.85
C PRO A 13 -32.81 14.71 8.31
N ASP A 14 -32.68 13.64 7.52
CA ASP A 14 -31.96 12.42 7.90
C ASP A 14 -30.73 12.18 6.99
N PHE A 15 -29.56 12.46 7.56
CA PHE A 15 -28.26 12.50 6.87
C PHE A 15 -27.83 11.14 6.28
N ASP A 16 -27.90 10.05 7.06
CA ASP A 16 -27.52 8.71 6.62
C ASP A 16 -28.29 8.24 5.38
N LYS A 17 -29.54 8.68 5.25
CA LYS A 17 -30.40 8.34 4.10
C LYS A 17 -29.92 9.03 2.82
N THR A 18 -29.28 10.19 2.93
CA THR A 18 -28.77 10.93 1.78
C THR A 18 -27.49 10.30 1.24
N ILE A 19 -26.54 9.96 2.11
CA ILE A 19 -25.30 9.27 1.70
C ILE A 19 -25.62 7.90 1.13
N GLY A 20 -26.57 7.17 1.73
CA GLY A 20 -27.02 5.89 1.20
C GLY A 20 -27.44 5.93 -0.27
N ALA A 21 -27.98 7.07 -0.76
CA ALA A 21 -28.38 7.23 -2.16
C ALA A 21 -27.23 7.57 -3.13
N TRP A 22 -26.04 7.91 -2.62
CA TRP A 22 -24.88 8.28 -3.43
C TRP A 22 -24.02 7.10 -3.86
N PHE A 23 -24.30 5.89 -3.37
CA PHE A 23 -23.52 4.68 -3.65
C PHE A 23 -24.41 3.58 -4.23
N VAL A 24 -23.81 2.61 -4.92
CA VAL A 24 -24.53 1.38 -5.29
C VAL A 24 -24.81 0.55 -4.05
N GLY A 25 -23.85 0.53 -3.12
CA GLY A 25 -23.98 0.00 -1.77
C GLY A 25 -23.26 -1.33 -1.57
N PRO A 26 -22.89 -1.68 -0.32
CA PRO A 26 -22.11 -2.89 0.00
C PRO A 26 -22.75 -4.20 -0.46
N LYS A 27 -24.08 -4.24 -0.64
CA LYS A 27 -24.84 -5.39 -1.14
C LYS A 27 -25.62 -5.05 -2.42
N ALA A 28 -25.23 -4.00 -3.12
CA ALA A 28 -25.91 -3.47 -4.30
C ALA A 28 -27.39 -3.13 -4.05
N GLU A 29 -27.65 -2.54 -2.88
CA GLU A 29 -28.97 -2.11 -2.40
C GLU A 29 -29.66 -1.15 -3.39
N ASN A 30 -28.89 -0.34 -4.12
CA ASN A 30 -29.38 0.63 -5.11
C ASN A 30 -29.13 0.18 -6.57
N SER A 31 -29.04 -1.13 -6.81
CA SER A 31 -28.81 -1.68 -8.16
C SER A 31 -29.93 -1.34 -9.15
N ASP A 32 -31.16 -1.18 -8.67
CA ASP A 32 -32.32 -0.74 -9.46
C ASP A 32 -32.17 0.71 -9.94
N ILE A 33 -31.65 1.59 -9.08
CA ILE A 33 -31.34 2.98 -9.44
C ILE A 33 -30.26 2.99 -10.53
N LEU A 34 -29.18 2.21 -10.35
CA LEU A 34 -28.12 2.10 -11.36
C LEU A 34 -28.67 1.59 -12.70
N GLU A 35 -29.47 0.53 -12.71
CA GLU A 35 -30.08 -0.04 -13.92
C GLU A 35 -30.91 1.03 -14.66
N GLU A 36 -31.74 1.78 -13.94
CA GLU A 36 -32.58 2.82 -14.54
C GLU A 36 -31.75 3.99 -15.10
N GLN A 37 -30.69 4.42 -14.41
CA GLN A 37 -29.81 5.47 -14.93
C GLN A 37 -29.07 5.03 -16.19
N LEU A 38 -28.54 3.80 -16.22
CA LEU A 38 -27.89 3.25 -17.42
C LEU A 38 -28.88 3.16 -18.59
N ARG A 39 -30.13 2.75 -18.33
CA ARG A 39 -31.20 2.72 -19.34
C ARG A 39 -31.50 4.12 -19.89
N LYS A 40 -31.56 5.14 -19.04
CA LYS A 40 -31.74 6.54 -19.45
C LYS A 40 -30.57 7.02 -20.31
N ILE A 41 -29.33 6.75 -19.90
CA ILE A 41 -28.12 7.11 -20.67
C ILE A 41 -28.18 6.52 -22.08
N VAL A 42 -28.48 5.22 -22.22
CA VAL A 42 -28.59 4.57 -23.53
C VAL A 42 -29.70 5.19 -24.38
N ARG A 43 -30.85 5.54 -23.78
CA ARG A 43 -31.96 6.20 -24.50
C ARG A 43 -31.56 7.59 -25.01
N TYR A 44 -30.92 8.41 -24.19
CA TYR A 44 -30.47 9.74 -24.60
C TYR A 44 -29.33 9.68 -25.62
N PHE A 45 -28.40 8.75 -25.46
CA PHE A 45 -27.34 8.49 -26.44
C PHE A 45 -27.91 8.11 -27.81
N ARG A 46 -28.87 7.18 -27.83
CA ARG A 46 -29.61 6.82 -29.05
C ARG A 46 -30.29 8.03 -29.67
N HIS A 47 -31.06 8.79 -28.88
CA HIS A 47 -31.75 9.98 -29.35
C HIS A 47 -30.78 11.00 -29.95
N GLY A 48 -29.64 11.24 -29.30
CA GLY A 48 -28.58 12.10 -29.80
C GLY A 48 -28.08 11.68 -31.18
N ARG A 49 -27.77 10.39 -31.37
CA ARG A 49 -27.35 9.84 -32.68
C ARG A 49 -28.42 9.98 -33.76
N GLU A 50 -29.69 9.77 -33.42
CA GLU A 50 -30.81 9.93 -34.36
C GLU A 50 -31.04 11.40 -34.76
N CYS A 51 -30.66 12.36 -33.92
CA CYS A 51 -30.77 13.79 -34.21
C CYS A 51 -29.62 14.34 -35.08
N TYR A 52 -28.46 13.69 -35.12
CA TYR A 52 -27.36 14.09 -36.00
C TYR A 52 -27.66 13.65 -37.44
N PHE A 53 -27.58 14.59 -38.39
CA PHE A 53 -27.83 14.33 -39.81
C PHE A 53 -29.07 13.45 -40.06
N PRO A 54 -30.28 13.89 -39.64
CA PRO A 54 -31.46 13.02 -39.53
C PRO A 54 -32.00 12.46 -40.85
N LYS A 55 -31.41 12.83 -41.99
CA LYS A 55 -31.75 12.31 -43.33
C LYS A 55 -30.89 11.11 -43.73
N ASP A 56 -29.83 10.81 -42.98
CA ASP A 56 -28.95 9.69 -43.27
C ASP A 56 -29.68 8.36 -43.02
N ALA A 57 -29.51 7.41 -43.94
CA ALA A 57 -30.06 6.08 -43.77
C ALA A 57 -29.26 5.27 -42.74
N ALA A 58 -29.92 4.35 -42.05
CA ALA A 58 -29.23 3.45 -41.12
C ALA A 58 -28.20 2.57 -41.85
N SER A 59 -26.92 2.69 -41.48
CA SER A 59 -25.85 1.86 -42.05
C SER A 59 -25.89 0.41 -41.57
N ILE A 60 -26.50 0.14 -40.42
CA ILE A 60 -26.75 -1.20 -39.88
C ILE A 60 -28.24 -1.50 -40.05
N THR A 61 -28.58 -2.27 -41.10
CA THR A 61 -29.98 -2.52 -41.49
C THR A 61 -30.64 -3.63 -40.67
N THR A 62 -31.96 -3.76 -40.79
CA THR A 62 -32.70 -4.87 -40.17
C THR A 62 -32.26 -6.22 -40.74
N GLU A 63 -32.01 -6.30 -42.05
CA GLU A 63 -31.54 -7.52 -42.73
C GLU A 63 -30.18 -7.96 -42.18
N MET A 64 -29.25 -7.02 -41.93
CA MET A 64 -27.97 -7.32 -41.28
C MET A 64 -28.20 -7.89 -39.88
N LYS A 65 -29.07 -7.26 -39.08
CA LYS A 65 -29.31 -7.69 -37.69
C LYS A 65 -29.92 -9.09 -37.60
N VAL A 66 -30.76 -9.50 -38.54
CA VAL A 66 -31.36 -10.85 -38.56
C VAL A 66 -30.48 -11.90 -39.24
N SER A 67 -29.31 -11.53 -39.78
CA SER A 67 -28.38 -12.46 -40.39
C SER A 67 -27.74 -13.38 -39.36
N ALA A 68 -27.39 -14.60 -39.77
CA ALA A 68 -26.77 -15.59 -38.89
C ALA A 68 -25.40 -15.12 -38.36
N GLU A 69 -24.64 -14.41 -39.19
CA GLU A 69 -23.31 -13.88 -38.86
C GLU A 69 -23.40 -12.79 -37.79
N PHE A 70 -24.39 -11.89 -37.90
CA PHE A 70 -24.60 -10.84 -36.91
C PHE A 70 -25.03 -11.42 -35.57
N GLN A 71 -25.99 -12.36 -35.57
CA GLN A 71 -26.43 -13.04 -34.34
C GLN A 71 -25.27 -13.78 -33.68
N ALA A 72 -24.46 -14.52 -34.44
CA ALA A 72 -23.28 -15.20 -33.91
C ALA A 72 -22.25 -14.24 -33.29
N ALA A 73 -22.08 -13.03 -33.84
CA ALA A 73 -21.21 -12.01 -33.28
C ALA A 73 -21.75 -11.42 -31.96
N VAL A 74 -23.06 -11.20 -31.85
CA VAL A 74 -23.72 -10.75 -30.62
C VAL A 74 -23.66 -11.84 -29.55
N ASP A 75 -23.96 -13.08 -29.90
CA ASP A 75 -23.81 -14.24 -29.01
C ASP A 75 -22.37 -14.35 -28.49
N LYS A 76 -21.38 -14.03 -29.33
CA LYS A 76 -19.99 -14.04 -28.90
C LYS A 76 -19.70 -12.97 -27.85
N LEU A 77 -20.22 -11.76 -28.05
CA LEU A 77 -20.09 -10.66 -27.09
C LEU A 77 -20.73 -11.03 -25.75
N ASP A 78 -21.94 -11.58 -25.77
CA ASP A 78 -22.67 -11.99 -24.56
C ASP A 78 -21.89 -13.04 -23.75
N GLN A 79 -21.31 -14.06 -24.42
CA GLN A 79 -20.45 -15.05 -23.76
C GLN A 79 -19.23 -14.43 -23.08
N VAL A 80 -18.58 -13.48 -23.75
CA VAL A 80 -17.39 -12.80 -23.22
C VAL A 80 -17.78 -11.97 -21.99
N LEU A 81 -18.89 -11.22 -22.06
CA LEU A 81 -19.37 -10.40 -20.97
C LEU A 81 -19.82 -11.23 -19.76
N GLU A 82 -20.55 -12.32 -19.99
CA GLU A 82 -20.97 -13.26 -18.94
C GLU A 82 -19.74 -13.85 -18.23
N TYR A 83 -18.77 -14.34 -18.99
CA TYR A 83 -17.55 -14.92 -18.44
C TYR A 83 -16.75 -13.91 -17.60
N MET A 84 -16.54 -12.70 -18.12
CA MET A 84 -15.81 -11.66 -17.40
C MET A 84 -16.56 -11.19 -16.15
N SER A 85 -17.89 -11.10 -16.20
CA SER A 85 -18.71 -10.71 -15.05
C SER A 85 -18.59 -11.71 -13.91
N ILE A 86 -18.62 -13.01 -14.22
CA ILE A 86 -18.41 -14.08 -13.23
C ILE A 86 -17.01 -13.99 -12.62
N LEU A 87 -15.97 -13.84 -13.44
CA LEU A 87 -14.60 -13.73 -12.95
C LEU A 87 -14.40 -12.54 -12.01
N LEU A 88 -14.89 -11.36 -12.39
CA LEU A 88 -14.80 -10.16 -11.57
C LEU A 88 -15.55 -10.32 -10.25
N ALA A 89 -16.74 -10.92 -10.26
CA ALA A 89 -17.52 -11.15 -9.04
C ALA A 89 -16.84 -12.11 -8.03
N HIS A 90 -16.06 -13.08 -8.51
CA HIS A 90 -15.43 -14.10 -7.66
C HIS A 90 -13.99 -13.80 -7.25
N HIS A 91 -13.26 -12.99 -8.02
CA HIS A 91 -11.81 -12.83 -7.87
C HIS A 91 -11.35 -11.39 -7.62
N THR A 92 -12.28 -10.49 -7.31
CA THR A 92 -11.96 -9.08 -6.99
C THR A 92 -12.03 -8.83 -5.48
N VAL A 93 -11.21 -7.88 -5.01
CA VAL A 93 -11.28 -7.37 -3.65
C VAL A 93 -12.62 -6.65 -3.43
N PRO A 94 -13.38 -6.95 -2.37
CA PRO A 94 -14.72 -6.38 -2.16
C PRO A 94 -14.63 -4.97 -1.56
N PHE A 95 -14.13 -3.98 -2.33
CA PHE A 95 -13.94 -2.59 -1.86
C PHE A 95 -15.21 -1.92 -1.32
N ALA A 96 -16.39 -2.34 -1.79
CA ALA A 96 -17.66 -1.82 -1.29
C ALA A 96 -18.04 -2.34 0.11
N SER A 97 -17.41 -3.42 0.59
CA SER A 97 -17.70 -3.97 1.91
C SER A 97 -17.10 -3.08 3.02
N PRO A 98 -17.86 -2.72 4.06
CA PRO A 98 -17.31 -1.97 5.19
C PRO A 98 -16.33 -2.80 6.05
N ARG A 99 -16.21 -4.11 5.79
CA ARG A 99 -15.18 -4.99 6.39
C ARG A 99 -13.79 -4.77 5.77
N TYR A 100 -13.73 -4.11 4.61
CA TYR A 100 -12.48 -3.68 3.99
C TYR A 100 -12.01 -2.41 4.70
N ALA A 101 -10.88 -2.51 5.41
CA ALA A 101 -10.23 -1.42 6.11
C ALA A 101 -8.72 -1.51 5.82
N ALA A 102 -8.37 -1.41 4.55
CA ALA A 102 -7.01 -1.70 4.07
C ALA A 102 -6.44 -0.50 3.31
N HIS A 103 -6.38 -0.55 1.99
CA HIS A 103 -5.76 0.47 1.15
C HIS A 103 -6.73 1.62 0.80
N VAL A 104 -6.21 2.65 0.12
CA VAL A 104 -6.90 3.83 -0.43
C VAL A 104 -7.92 3.47 -1.53
N SER A 105 -8.96 2.71 -1.18
CA SER A 105 -9.99 2.20 -2.08
C SER A 105 -11.29 1.98 -1.31
N ALA A 106 -12.41 2.27 -1.95
CA ALA A 106 -13.75 2.10 -1.39
C ALA A 106 -14.76 1.88 -2.52
N ASP A 107 -16.05 1.77 -2.17
CA ASP A 107 -17.10 1.97 -3.15
C ASP A 107 -16.97 3.36 -3.79
N THR A 108 -17.26 3.46 -5.09
CA THR A 108 -17.27 4.74 -5.81
C THR A 108 -18.69 5.30 -5.83
N THR A 109 -18.84 6.62 -5.91
CA THR A 109 -20.19 7.21 -5.95
C THR A 109 -20.93 6.78 -7.22
N LEU A 110 -22.21 6.43 -7.09
CA LEU A 110 -23.12 6.18 -8.20
C LEU A 110 -23.09 7.29 -9.26
N PRO A 111 -23.17 8.60 -8.92
CA PRO A 111 -23.02 9.69 -9.89
C PRO A 111 -21.71 9.63 -10.68
N SER A 112 -20.57 9.30 -10.06
CA SER A 112 -19.30 9.16 -10.78
C SER A 112 -19.32 8.02 -11.79
N ILE A 113 -19.88 6.85 -11.42
CA ILE A 113 -20.01 5.67 -12.29
C ILE A 113 -20.83 6.03 -13.53
N VAL A 114 -22.02 6.60 -13.33
CA VAL A 114 -22.92 6.93 -14.44
C VAL A 114 -22.38 8.07 -15.29
N GLY A 115 -21.69 9.05 -14.69
CA GLY A 115 -21.01 10.13 -15.39
C GLY A 115 -19.89 9.62 -16.31
N TYR A 116 -19.07 8.68 -15.82
CA TYR A 116 -18.03 8.05 -16.62
C TYR A 116 -18.61 7.27 -17.80
N VAL A 117 -19.62 6.41 -17.55
CA VAL A 117 -20.29 5.63 -18.61
C VAL A 117 -20.90 6.55 -19.66
N LEU A 118 -21.54 7.64 -19.24
CA LEU A 118 -22.10 8.64 -20.16
C LEU A 118 -21.02 9.24 -21.06
N GLY A 119 -19.90 9.68 -20.51
CA GLY A 119 -18.80 10.27 -21.27
C GLY A 119 -18.13 9.26 -22.20
N MET A 120 -17.95 8.03 -21.74
CA MET A 120 -17.32 6.94 -22.49
C MET A 120 -18.07 6.63 -23.79
N LEU A 121 -19.40 6.74 -23.82
CA LEU A 121 -20.20 6.50 -25.03
C LEU A 121 -19.92 7.51 -26.16
N TYR A 122 -19.48 8.72 -25.81
CA TYR A 122 -19.09 9.75 -26.78
C TYR A 122 -17.58 9.76 -27.08
N ASN A 123 -16.76 9.16 -26.21
CA ASN A 123 -15.32 8.96 -26.39
C ASN A 123 -14.58 10.25 -26.81
N GLN A 124 -14.93 11.37 -26.18
CA GLN A 124 -14.28 12.66 -26.45
C GLN A 124 -12.84 12.65 -25.88
N ASN A 125 -11.92 13.26 -26.63
CA ASN A 125 -10.50 13.37 -26.25
C ASN A 125 -10.17 14.81 -25.85
N ASN A 126 -9.93 15.04 -24.57
CA ASN A 126 -9.70 16.37 -23.98
C ASN A 126 -8.33 16.96 -24.31
N VAL A 127 -7.52 16.30 -25.16
CA VAL A 127 -6.27 16.90 -25.64
C VAL A 127 -6.49 18.16 -26.47
N SER A 128 -7.59 18.20 -27.24
CA SER A 128 -7.92 19.30 -28.14
C SER A 128 -9.42 19.62 -28.07
N PRO A 129 -9.82 20.91 -27.97
CA PRO A 129 -11.23 21.30 -27.93
C PRO A 129 -12.04 20.85 -29.14
N GLU A 130 -11.43 20.69 -30.32
CA GLU A 130 -12.14 20.23 -31.53
C GLU A 130 -12.64 18.78 -31.42
N ALA A 131 -11.95 17.96 -30.62
CA ALA A 131 -12.29 16.57 -30.35
C ALA A 131 -13.16 16.40 -29.09
N SER A 132 -13.37 17.48 -28.33
CA SER A 132 -14.00 17.45 -27.01
C SER A 132 -14.64 18.78 -26.58
N PRO A 133 -15.41 19.46 -27.45
CA PRO A 133 -15.80 20.86 -27.20
C PRO A 133 -16.65 21.04 -25.94
N LEU A 134 -17.36 19.99 -25.51
CA LEU A 134 -18.11 20.01 -24.25
C LEU A 134 -17.28 19.52 -23.08
N THR A 135 -16.57 18.40 -23.24
CA THR A 135 -15.85 17.78 -22.11
C THR A 135 -14.58 18.53 -21.71
N SER A 136 -14.00 19.34 -22.61
CA SER A 136 -12.95 20.32 -22.31
C SER A 136 -13.46 21.47 -21.41
N VAL A 137 -14.64 22.02 -21.71
CA VAL A 137 -15.31 23.02 -20.85
C VAL A 137 -15.61 22.43 -19.48
N ILE A 138 -16.11 21.19 -19.44
CA ILE A 138 -16.42 20.50 -18.18
C ILE A 138 -15.15 20.32 -17.35
N GLU A 139 -14.03 19.94 -17.96
CA GLU A 139 -12.76 19.83 -17.24
C GLU A 139 -12.28 21.17 -16.68
N TYR A 140 -12.45 22.26 -17.43
CA TYR A 140 -12.15 23.61 -16.94
C TYR A 140 -12.98 23.95 -15.71
N ILE A 141 -14.29 23.69 -15.76
CA ILE A 141 -15.19 23.90 -14.63
C ILE A 141 -14.76 23.05 -13.43
N VAL A 142 -14.43 21.77 -13.64
CA VAL A 142 -13.91 20.90 -12.58
C VAL A 142 -12.63 21.47 -11.97
N GLY A 143 -11.71 21.97 -12.79
CA GLY A 143 -10.50 22.65 -12.32
C GLY A 143 -10.79 23.87 -11.44
N GLN A 144 -11.75 24.71 -11.85
CA GLN A 144 -12.20 25.87 -11.06
C GLN A 144 -12.90 25.47 -9.76
N ASP A 145 -13.77 24.45 -9.82
CA ASP A 145 -14.48 23.90 -8.67
C ASP A 145 -13.51 23.39 -7.60
N ILE A 146 -12.48 22.66 -8.01
CA ILE A 146 -11.44 22.16 -7.12
C ILE A 146 -10.59 23.33 -6.59
N CYS A 147 -10.21 24.31 -7.42
CA CYS A 147 -9.50 25.51 -6.95
C CYS A 147 -10.31 26.25 -5.87
N HIS A 148 -11.61 26.42 -6.06
CA HIS A 148 -12.50 27.02 -5.07
C HIS A 148 -12.52 26.23 -3.76
N MET A 149 -12.65 24.91 -3.84
CA MET A 149 -12.63 24.01 -2.68
C MET A 149 -11.31 24.16 -1.90
N LEU A 150 -10.17 24.24 -2.58
CA LEU A 150 -8.85 24.45 -1.97
C LEU A 150 -8.65 25.87 -1.40
N GLY A 151 -9.53 26.81 -1.73
CA GLY A 151 -9.49 28.20 -1.27
C GLY A 151 -8.68 29.14 -2.15
N PHE A 152 -8.35 28.74 -3.38
CA PHE A 152 -7.80 29.64 -4.39
C PHE A 152 -8.90 30.53 -4.97
N ASN A 153 -8.50 31.70 -5.46
CA ASN A 153 -9.38 32.58 -6.21
C ASN A 153 -9.79 31.90 -7.52
N THR A 154 -11.03 32.05 -7.96
CA THR A 154 -11.51 31.50 -9.24
C THR A 154 -11.83 32.59 -10.24
N ALA A 155 -12.05 32.23 -11.51
CA ALA A 155 -12.39 33.20 -12.56
C ALA A 155 -13.60 34.09 -12.21
N GLU A 156 -14.48 33.64 -11.32
CA GLU A 156 -15.64 34.40 -10.84
C GLU A 156 -15.26 35.67 -10.08
N VAL A 157 -14.18 35.67 -9.28
CA VAL A 157 -13.82 36.86 -8.48
C VAL A 157 -13.32 38.03 -9.34
N ARG A 158 -12.83 37.77 -10.57
CA ARG A 158 -12.42 38.82 -11.52
C ARG A 158 -13.58 39.66 -12.07
N LYS A 159 -14.84 39.26 -11.83
CA LYS A 159 -16.01 40.06 -12.24
C LYS A 159 -16.09 41.39 -11.47
N GLU A 160 -15.41 41.49 -10.33
CA GLU A 160 -15.29 42.70 -9.53
C GLU A 160 -14.01 43.46 -9.90
N PRO A 161 -14.08 44.76 -10.28
CA PRO A 161 -12.91 45.53 -10.71
C PRO A 161 -11.79 45.60 -9.67
N GLU A 162 -12.10 45.61 -8.38
CA GLU A 162 -11.09 45.58 -7.31
C GLU A 162 -10.21 44.32 -7.28
N ASN A 163 -10.66 43.22 -7.89
CA ASN A 163 -10.00 41.92 -7.87
C ASN A 163 -9.26 41.59 -9.17
N GLU A 164 -9.19 42.53 -10.13
CA GLU A 164 -8.58 42.31 -11.45
C GLU A 164 -7.11 41.84 -11.36
N SER A 165 -6.38 42.31 -10.35
CA SER A 165 -4.96 41.98 -10.12
C SER A 165 -4.71 40.70 -9.30
N LEU A 166 -5.76 40.05 -8.78
CA LEU A 166 -5.58 38.84 -7.97
C LEU A 166 -5.15 37.65 -8.85
N PRO A 167 -4.22 36.80 -8.36
CA PRO A 167 -3.90 35.54 -9.03
C PRO A 167 -5.15 34.66 -9.04
N ILE A 168 -5.47 34.10 -10.20
CA ILE A 168 -6.61 33.20 -10.39
C ILE A 168 -6.11 31.78 -10.50
N GLY A 169 -6.75 30.89 -9.74
CA GLY A 169 -6.44 29.48 -9.77
C GLY A 169 -6.83 28.83 -11.09
N TRP A 170 -6.06 27.83 -11.47
CA TRP A 170 -6.37 26.96 -12.60
C TRP A 170 -6.10 25.52 -12.19
N GLY A 171 -6.85 24.57 -12.72
CA GLY A 171 -6.62 23.16 -12.45
C GLY A 171 -7.11 22.30 -13.60
N HIS A 172 -6.61 21.07 -13.64
CA HIS A 172 -6.99 20.08 -14.64
C HIS A 172 -6.91 18.67 -14.07
N VAL A 173 -7.57 17.72 -14.75
CA VAL A 173 -7.61 16.31 -14.33
C VAL A 173 -6.41 15.57 -14.93
N THR A 174 -5.60 14.92 -14.11
CA THR A 174 -4.53 14.03 -14.57
C THR A 174 -4.98 12.57 -14.52
N CYS A 175 -4.25 11.67 -15.17
CA CYS A 175 -4.50 10.23 -15.04
C CYS A 175 -4.33 9.74 -13.59
N ASP A 176 -3.40 10.33 -12.83
CA ASP A 176 -3.23 10.08 -11.41
C ASP A 176 -2.44 11.19 -10.68
N GLY A 177 -2.41 11.10 -9.35
CA GLY A 177 -1.65 12.02 -8.49
C GLY A 177 -0.12 11.89 -8.58
N SER A 178 0.41 10.82 -9.17
CA SER A 178 1.85 10.74 -9.46
C SER A 178 2.17 11.69 -10.60
N VAL A 179 1.39 11.68 -11.69
CA VAL A 179 1.58 12.62 -12.80
C VAL A 179 1.35 14.07 -12.35
N ALA A 180 0.36 14.34 -11.50
CA ALA A 180 0.20 15.68 -10.91
C ALA A 180 1.44 16.14 -10.12
N ASN A 181 2.04 15.25 -9.32
CA ASN A 181 3.31 15.52 -8.63
C ASN A 181 4.47 15.75 -9.62
N TYR A 182 4.52 15.00 -10.72
CA TYR A 182 5.55 15.16 -11.75
C TYR A 182 5.45 16.52 -12.42
N GLU A 183 4.23 16.90 -12.79
CA GLU A 183 3.92 18.21 -13.33
C GLU A 183 4.35 19.31 -12.34
N SER A 184 3.90 19.27 -11.08
CA SER A 184 4.30 20.25 -10.05
C SER A 184 5.83 20.41 -9.95
N MET A 185 6.58 19.31 -9.92
CA MET A 185 8.04 19.38 -9.88
C MET A 185 8.64 19.92 -11.19
N TRP A 186 8.03 19.63 -12.34
CA TRP A 186 8.40 20.23 -13.62
C TRP A 186 8.20 21.75 -13.58
N TYR A 187 7.07 22.23 -13.06
CA TYR A 187 6.82 23.66 -12.85
C TYR A 187 7.85 24.28 -11.91
N ALA A 188 8.15 23.67 -10.77
CA ALA A 188 9.16 24.17 -9.84
C ALA A 188 10.53 24.33 -10.52
N ARG A 189 10.93 23.36 -11.35
CA ARG A 189 12.17 23.42 -12.15
C ARG A 189 12.12 24.57 -13.15
N SER A 190 11.06 24.64 -13.96
CA SER A 190 10.92 25.65 -15.02
C SER A 190 10.84 27.07 -14.46
N LEU A 191 10.04 27.27 -13.40
CA LEU A 191 9.90 28.54 -12.69
C LEU A 191 11.26 29.02 -12.14
N LYS A 192 12.01 28.12 -11.49
CA LYS A 192 13.29 28.47 -10.86
C LYS A 192 14.30 29.00 -11.88
N PHE A 193 14.34 28.43 -13.09
CA PHE A 193 15.32 28.79 -14.11
C PHE A 193 14.84 29.84 -15.12
N TYR A 194 13.54 30.18 -15.13
CA TYR A 194 13.00 31.20 -16.03
C TYR A 194 13.74 32.55 -15.90
N PRO A 195 14.07 33.06 -14.70
CA PRO A 195 14.80 34.32 -14.57
C PRO A 195 16.20 34.30 -15.22
N LEU A 196 16.93 33.19 -15.10
CA LEU A 196 18.24 33.05 -15.77
C LEU A 196 18.09 32.93 -17.29
N SER A 197 17.02 32.29 -17.76
CA SER A 197 16.69 32.20 -19.18
C SER A 197 16.40 33.59 -19.76
N LEU A 198 15.62 34.40 -19.04
CA LEU A 198 15.31 35.78 -19.42
C LEU A 198 16.56 36.68 -19.38
N MET A 199 17.46 36.48 -18.41
CA MET A 199 18.74 37.16 -18.36
C MET A 199 19.55 36.93 -19.64
N LEU A 200 19.65 35.69 -20.13
CA LEU A 200 20.33 35.40 -21.39
C LEU A 200 19.63 36.06 -22.60
N ALA A 201 18.29 36.05 -22.63
CA ALA A 201 17.53 36.70 -23.70
C ALA A 201 17.77 38.23 -23.74
N LEU A 202 17.94 38.87 -22.57
CA LEU A 202 18.27 40.29 -22.44
C LEU A 202 19.74 40.59 -22.74
N GLN A 203 20.66 39.64 -22.52
CA GLN A 203 22.10 39.86 -22.73
C GLN A 203 22.56 39.50 -24.15
N GLU A 204 22.05 38.40 -24.70
CA GLU A 204 22.56 37.76 -25.92
C GLU A 204 21.50 37.73 -27.05
N GLY A 205 20.22 37.92 -26.73
CA GLY A 205 19.11 37.70 -27.65
C GLY A 205 18.36 38.94 -28.10
N ASP A 206 17.15 38.71 -28.62
CA ASP A 206 16.34 39.76 -29.25
C ASP A 206 15.75 40.77 -28.25
N LEU A 207 15.87 40.53 -26.94
CA LEU A 207 15.42 41.45 -25.89
C LEU A 207 16.50 42.45 -25.43
N GLN A 208 17.69 42.50 -26.06
CA GLN A 208 18.78 43.40 -25.68
C GLN A 208 18.38 44.88 -25.54
N PHE A 209 17.40 45.34 -26.32
CA PHE A 209 16.90 46.72 -26.24
C PHE A 209 16.27 47.05 -24.87
N ALA A 210 15.75 46.06 -24.15
CA ALA A 210 15.10 46.22 -22.86
C ALA A 210 16.10 46.22 -21.68
N ALA A 211 17.29 45.64 -21.87
CA ALA A 211 18.31 45.49 -20.83
C ALA A 211 18.67 46.78 -20.06
N PRO A 212 18.79 47.97 -20.68
CA PRO A 212 19.21 49.19 -19.97
C PRO A 212 18.15 49.80 -19.04
N THR A 213 16.89 49.37 -19.13
CA THR A 213 15.77 50.01 -18.42
C THR A 213 14.80 49.05 -17.75
N PHE A 214 14.92 47.73 -17.99
CA PHE A 214 14.05 46.76 -17.36
C PHE A 214 14.48 46.53 -15.91
N MET A 215 13.58 46.82 -14.98
CA MET A 215 13.82 46.79 -13.54
C MET A 215 13.05 45.63 -12.90
N VAL A 216 13.64 45.03 -11.88
CA VAL A 216 12.97 44.06 -11.01
C VAL A 216 13.33 44.34 -9.56
N ARG A 217 12.43 44.00 -8.64
CA ARG A 217 12.72 44.05 -7.20
C ARG A 217 13.18 42.66 -6.74
N PRO A 218 14.46 42.47 -6.37
CA PRO A 218 14.89 41.23 -5.73
C PRO A 218 14.11 40.98 -4.43
N THR A 219 13.91 39.72 -4.09
CA THR A 219 13.24 39.32 -2.85
C THR A 219 13.98 39.91 -1.63
N GLY A 220 13.24 40.49 -0.69
CA GLY A 220 13.80 41.14 0.51
C GLY A 220 14.48 42.50 0.26
N ALA A 221 14.62 42.96 -0.98
CA ALA A 221 15.23 44.25 -1.29
C ALA A 221 14.26 45.42 -1.04
N SER A 222 14.81 46.55 -0.59
CA SER A 222 14.04 47.79 -0.35
C SER A 222 13.73 48.60 -1.62
N GLY A 223 14.31 48.24 -2.76
CA GLY A 223 14.18 48.99 -4.00
C GLY A 223 14.46 48.13 -5.23
N ASP A 224 14.15 48.70 -6.39
CA ASP A 224 14.28 48.01 -7.68
C ASP A 224 15.72 48.08 -8.18
N LYS A 225 16.12 47.07 -8.95
CA LYS A 225 17.45 46.93 -9.56
C LYS A 225 17.29 46.65 -11.05
N LEU A 226 18.25 47.09 -11.87
CA LEU A 226 18.30 46.69 -13.27
C LEU A 226 18.38 45.17 -13.34
N TYR A 227 17.51 44.56 -14.15
CA TYR A 227 17.42 43.11 -14.26
C TYR A 227 18.78 42.50 -14.60
N VAL A 228 19.47 43.11 -15.56
CA VAL A 228 20.80 42.67 -16.02
C VAL A 228 21.93 42.88 -15.02
N GLU A 229 21.70 43.63 -13.94
CA GLU A 229 22.66 43.80 -12.84
C GLU A 229 22.39 42.85 -11.67
N CYS A 230 21.28 42.11 -11.69
CA CYS A 230 20.96 41.12 -10.68
C CYS A 230 21.95 39.94 -10.75
N SER A 231 22.43 39.51 -9.60
CA SER A 231 23.22 38.28 -9.47
C SER A 231 22.36 37.06 -9.75
N ALA A 232 22.99 35.95 -10.16
CA ALA A 232 22.28 34.69 -10.34
C ALA A 232 21.55 34.25 -9.05
N TRP A 233 22.12 34.53 -7.87
CA TRP A 233 21.48 34.26 -6.58
C TRP A 233 20.21 35.07 -6.37
N GLU A 234 20.22 36.39 -6.65
CA GLU A 234 19.02 37.23 -6.55
C GLU A 234 17.92 36.74 -7.50
N LEU A 235 18.28 36.38 -8.74
CA LEU A 235 17.34 35.92 -9.76
C LEU A 235 16.71 34.56 -9.43
N LEU A 236 17.51 33.62 -8.92
CA LEU A 236 17.04 32.30 -8.50
C LEU A 236 16.17 32.34 -7.25
N ASN A 237 16.05 33.48 -6.58
CA ASN A 237 15.30 33.66 -5.34
C ASN A 237 14.16 34.68 -5.45
N LEU A 238 13.84 35.14 -6.66
CA LEU A 238 12.63 35.94 -6.89
C LEU A 238 11.38 35.19 -6.44
N LYS A 239 10.42 35.93 -5.87
CA LYS A 239 9.11 35.39 -5.51
C LYS A 239 8.38 34.88 -6.76
N GLN A 240 7.54 33.87 -6.58
CA GLN A 240 6.82 33.19 -7.66
C GLN A 240 5.99 34.19 -8.48
N ASP A 241 5.21 35.04 -7.80
CA ASP A 241 4.36 36.05 -8.46
C ASP A 241 5.18 37.10 -9.24
N VAL A 242 6.40 37.41 -8.79
CA VAL A 242 7.32 38.29 -9.51
C VAL A 242 7.79 37.61 -10.79
N ILE A 243 8.22 36.35 -10.71
CA ILE A 243 8.67 35.58 -11.88
C ILE A 243 7.55 35.47 -12.92
N LEU A 244 6.33 35.11 -12.49
CA LEU A 244 5.16 34.98 -13.37
C LEU A 244 4.74 36.32 -14.00
N GLY A 245 5.03 37.45 -13.34
CA GLY A 245 4.76 38.80 -13.84
C GLY A 245 5.82 39.38 -14.78
N LEU A 246 7.01 38.76 -14.92
CA LEU A 246 8.12 39.33 -15.71
C LEU A 246 7.74 39.54 -17.18
N GLY A 247 7.07 38.56 -17.79
CA GLY A 247 6.68 38.65 -19.20
C GLY A 247 5.66 39.76 -19.46
N GLU A 248 4.66 39.89 -18.58
CA GLU A 248 3.66 40.95 -18.64
C GLU A 248 4.29 42.34 -18.43
N ALA A 249 5.24 42.45 -17.49
CA ALA A 249 5.97 43.68 -17.24
C ALA A 249 6.79 44.12 -18.46
N LEU A 250 7.47 43.18 -19.13
CA LEU A 250 8.18 43.44 -20.38
C LEU A 250 7.25 43.85 -21.51
N ALA A 251 6.18 43.08 -21.73
CA ALA A 251 5.20 43.36 -22.77
C ALA A 251 4.58 44.74 -22.61
N ARG A 252 4.20 45.11 -21.38
CA ARG A 252 3.61 46.41 -21.07
C ARG A 252 4.62 47.56 -21.16
N GLN A 253 5.86 47.37 -20.70
CA GLN A 253 6.85 48.46 -20.70
C GLN A 253 7.35 48.80 -22.10
N PHE A 254 7.44 47.82 -23.00
CA PHE A 254 8.07 47.97 -24.32
C PHE A 254 7.10 47.77 -25.50
N ASP A 255 5.80 47.63 -25.23
CA ASP A 255 4.75 47.41 -26.25
C ASP A 255 5.04 46.23 -27.20
N ILE A 256 5.65 45.16 -26.68
CA ILE A 256 5.97 43.95 -27.45
C ILE A 256 4.87 42.89 -27.34
N SER A 257 4.66 42.14 -28.43
CA SER A 257 3.66 41.07 -28.49
C SER A 257 4.10 39.80 -27.74
N SER A 258 3.14 38.94 -27.41
CA SER A 258 3.39 37.65 -26.75
C SER A 258 4.23 36.75 -27.62
N ASP A 259 3.88 36.71 -28.90
CA ASP A 259 4.54 35.86 -29.88
C ASP A 259 6.00 36.27 -30.05
N PHE A 260 6.30 37.57 -29.99
CA PHE A 260 7.67 38.06 -30.02
C PHE A 260 8.42 37.70 -28.73
N LEU A 261 7.81 37.93 -27.56
CA LEU A 261 8.44 37.60 -26.28
C LEU A 261 8.77 36.10 -26.19
N ASP A 262 7.84 35.25 -26.63
CA ASP A 262 8.03 33.80 -26.68
C ASP A 262 9.15 33.39 -27.59
N ALA A 263 9.14 33.87 -28.83
CA ALA A 263 10.22 33.59 -29.78
C ALA A 263 11.59 34.05 -29.23
N ALA A 264 11.62 35.18 -28.52
CA ALA A 264 12.85 35.74 -27.98
C ALA A 264 13.41 34.98 -26.76
N VAL A 265 12.55 34.44 -25.88
CA VAL A 265 12.98 33.73 -24.67
C VAL A 265 13.15 32.22 -24.91
N GLN A 266 12.38 31.63 -25.82
CA GLN A 266 12.33 30.17 -26.06
C GLN A 266 13.72 29.51 -26.22
N PRO A 267 14.68 30.07 -26.98
CA PRO A 267 15.99 29.45 -27.15
C PRO A 267 16.81 29.34 -25.87
N TYR A 268 16.46 30.11 -24.83
CA TYR A 268 17.19 30.22 -23.58
C TYR A 268 16.53 29.47 -22.41
N LEU A 269 15.30 28.99 -22.59
CA LEU A 269 14.56 28.26 -21.57
C LEU A 269 15.29 26.98 -21.15
N ALA A 270 15.09 26.56 -19.90
CA ALA A 270 15.60 25.29 -19.39
C ALA A 270 15.11 24.07 -20.21
N GLN A 271 13.97 24.19 -20.88
CA GLN A 271 13.40 23.21 -21.81
C GLN A 271 14.23 23.07 -23.08
N ALA A 272 14.80 24.17 -23.58
CA ALA A 272 15.57 24.21 -24.82
C ALA A 272 17.06 23.94 -24.57
N LEU A 273 17.67 24.62 -23.59
CA LEU A 273 19.10 24.48 -23.28
C LEU A 273 19.41 23.29 -22.36
N GLY A 274 18.43 22.88 -21.54
CA GLY A 274 18.66 22.00 -20.40
C GLY A 274 19.14 22.78 -19.18
N LYS A 275 18.61 22.42 -17.99
CA LYS A 275 18.98 23.09 -16.73
C LYS A 275 20.48 23.06 -16.44
N GLY A 276 21.19 22.00 -16.84
CA GLY A 276 22.62 21.83 -16.58
C GLY A 276 23.49 22.85 -17.30
N GLU A 277 23.05 23.31 -18.47
CA GLU A 277 23.74 24.37 -19.21
C GLU A 277 23.54 25.73 -18.52
N LEU A 278 22.31 26.03 -18.04
CA LEU A 278 22.06 27.23 -17.23
C LEU A 278 22.86 27.21 -15.92
N GLU A 279 22.90 26.06 -15.24
CA GLU A 279 23.72 25.87 -14.03
C GLU A 279 25.19 26.20 -14.28
N LYS A 280 25.74 25.70 -15.39
CA LYS A 280 27.13 25.92 -15.80
C LYS A 280 27.40 27.38 -16.20
N ARG A 281 26.53 28.00 -17.01
CA ARG A 281 26.73 29.37 -17.50
C ARG A 281 26.73 30.41 -16.38
N PHE A 282 25.86 30.23 -15.40
CA PHE A 282 25.74 31.15 -14.28
C PHE A 282 26.56 30.73 -13.05
N GLY A 283 27.27 29.60 -13.12
CA GLY A 283 28.11 29.10 -12.02
C GLY A 283 27.31 28.76 -10.75
N VAL A 284 26.07 28.27 -10.90
CA VAL A 284 25.17 28.00 -9.79
C VAL A 284 25.15 26.52 -9.42
N LYS A 285 24.98 26.23 -8.13
CA LYS A 285 24.86 24.87 -7.63
C LYS A 285 23.48 24.29 -7.99
N PRO A 286 23.36 22.96 -8.21
CA PRO A 286 22.07 22.33 -8.44
C PRO A 286 21.07 22.64 -7.31
N PRO A 287 19.90 23.22 -7.62
CA PRO A 287 18.92 23.52 -6.58
C PRO A 287 18.36 22.26 -5.90
N LYS A 288 17.87 22.44 -4.66
CA LYS A 288 17.34 21.34 -3.82
C LYS A 288 15.82 21.38 -3.72
N TYR A 289 15.22 20.21 -3.52
CA TYR A 289 13.79 20.02 -3.29
C TYR A 289 13.59 19.34 -1.94
N PHE A 290 12.75 19.92 -1.07
CA PHE A 290 12.60 19.49 0.32
C PHE A 290 11.27 18.78 0.52
N ASN A 291 11.27 17.74 1.33
CA ASN A 291 10.10 16.90 1.59
C ASN A 291 10.27 16.15 2.91
N ALA A 292 9.17 15.67 3.51
CA ALA A 292 9.29 14.73 4.62
C ALA A 292 9.94 13.42 4.13
N ILE A 293 10.61 12.70 5.01
CA ILE A 293 11.24 11.41 4.69
C ILE A 293 10.19 10.35 4.28
N THR A 294 8.95 10.47 4.76
CA THR A 294 7.78 9.62 4.48
C THR A 294 7.01 9.99 3.21
N LYS A 295 7.61 10.77 2.30
CA LYS A 295 6.98 11.11 1.02
C LYS A 295 6.57 9.90 0.20
N HIS A 296 5.55 10.08 -0.62
CA HIS A 296 5.16 9.09 -1.60
C HIS A 296 6.27 8.88 -2.65
N TYR A 297 6.45 7.64 -3.11
CA TYR A 297 7.52 7.28 -4.05
C TYR A 297 7.48 8.07 -5.37
N SER A 298 6.34 8.67 -5.73
CA SER A 298 6.19 9.52 -6.92
C SER A 298 7.23 10.64 -6.93
N ILE A 299 7.63 11.17 -5.78
CA ILE A 299 8.60 12.28 -5.71
C ILE A 299 10.00 11.84 -6.15
N ASN A 300 10.46 10.64 -5.74
CA ASN A 300 11.70 10.06 -6.24
C ASN A 300 11.64 9.86 -7.77
N LYS A 301 10.52 9.29 -8.26
CA LYS A 301 10.31 9.09 -9.71
C LYS A 301 10.28 10.41 -10.48
N ALA A 302 9.63 11.44 -9.95
CA ALA A 302 9.58 12.78 -10.54
C ALA A 302 10.98 13.36 -10.70
N ALA A 303 11.79 13.30 -9.63
CA ALA A 303 13.15 13.83 -9.64
C ALA A 303 14.03 13.09 -10.67
N ASN A 304 13.86 11.78 -10.81
CA ASN A 304 14.55 10.97 -11.80
C ASN A 304 14.13 11.35 -13.24
N ILE A 305 12.82 11.30 -13.54
CA ILE A 305 12.25 11.59 -14.86
C ILE A 305 12.61 13.00 -15.34
N LEU A 306 12.60 14.00 -14.44
CA LEU A 306 12.86 15.40 -14.78
C LEU A 306 14.35 15.77 -14.82
N GLY A 307 15.25 14.81 -14.61
CA GLY A 307 16.69 15.04 -14.60
C GLY A 307 17.18 15.90 -13.43
N ILE A 308 16.41 15.97 -12.33
CA ILE A 308 16.81 16.60 -11.08
C ILE A 308 17.75 15.68 -10.30
N GLY A 309 17.45 14.38 -10.28
CA GLY A 309 18.21 13.35 -9.56
C GLY A 309 17.89 13.31 -8.06
N GLU A 310 17.79 12.10 -7.51
CA GLU A 310 17.37 11.88 -6.11
C GLU A 310 18.34 12.47 -5.08
N SER A 311 19.62 12.65 -5.42
CA SER A 311 20.61 13.35 -4.58
C SER A 311 20.31 14.84 -4.34
N ASN A 312 19.34 15.39 -5.07
CA ASN A 312 18.85 16.76 -4.88
C ASN A 312 17.53 16.83 -4.11
N LEU A 313 16.99 15.68 -3.70
CA LEU A 313 15.92 15.61 -2.70
C LEU A 313 16.53 15.65 -1.30
N VAL A 314 16.02 16.53 -0.45
CA VAL A 314 16.40 16.65 0.95
C VAL A 314 15.26 16.10 1.80
N ASN A 315 15.50 14.94 2.42
CA ASN A 315 14.54 14.30 3.31
C ASN A 315 14.62 14.94 4.69
N ILE A 316 13.51 15.51 5.15
CA ILE A 316 13.34 16.07 6.49
C ILE A 316 12.74 15.00 7.40
N ASP A 317 13.30 14.90 8.60
CA ASP A 317 12.85 13.96 9.62
C ASP A 317 11.42 14.26 10.09
N ILE A 318 10.78 13.24 10.65
CA ILE A 318 9.40 13.30 11.13
C ILE A 318 9.31 13.27 12.66
N ASP A 319 8.19 13.74 13.19
CA ASP A 319 7.79 13.61 14.59
C ASP A 319 7.10 12.25 14.87
N ASP A 320 6.69 12.04 16.13
CA ASP A 320 6.01 10.83 16.58
C ASP A 320 4.55 10.70 16.07
N HIS A 321 4.12 11.62 15.20
CA HIS A 321 2.87 11.58 14.45
C HIS A 321 3.10 11.42 12.94
N ALA A 322 4.34 11.11 12.53
CA ALA A 322 4.77 11.00 11.14
C ALA A 322 4.60 12.28 10.31
N ARG A 323 4.61 13.45 10.96
CA ARG A 323 4.58 14.78 10.33
C ARG A 323 5.99 15.34 10.22
N MET A 324 6.27 16.13 9.19
CA MET A 324 7.55 16.82 9.01
C MET A 324 7.92 17.67 10.23
N LYS A 325 9.19 17.58 10.68
CA LYS A 325 9.77 18.48 11.69
C LYS A 325 10.13 19.83 11.06
N ALA A 326 9.29 20.84 11.28
CA ALA A 326 9.48 22.18 10.71
C ALA A 326 10.77 22.88 11.17
N ASP A 327 11.24 22.61 12.38
CA ASP A 327 12.51 23.13 12.90
C ASP A 327 13.71 22.54 12.17
N VAL A 328 13.69 21.24 11.86
CA VAL A 328 14.71 20.56 11.05
C VAL A 328 14.68 21.08 9.61
N LEU A 329 13.48 21.26 9.03
CA LEU A 329 13.33 21.90 7.72
C LEU A 329 14.02 23.27 7.68
N LYS A 330 13.72 24.14 8.66
CA LYS A 330 14.32 25.48 8.74
C LYS A 330 15.84 25.43 8.81
N GLN A 331 16.41 24.51 9.58
CA GLN A 331 17.86 24.33 9.69
C GLN A 331 18.50 23.96 8.33
N GLU A 332 17.94 22.99 7.62
CA GLU A 332 18.48 22.57 6.30
C GLU A 332 18.28 23.63 5.21
N LEU A 333 17.18 24.41 5.26
CA LEU A 333 17.00 25.58 4.39
C LEU A 333 18.08 26.64 4.65
N LEU A 334 18.31 27.01 5.92
CA LEU A 334 19.36 27.98 6.29
C LEU A 334 20.76 27.52 5.89
N LYS A 335 21.03 26.22 5.97
CA LYS A 335 22.28 25.62 5.47
C LYS A 335 22.43 25.84 3.95
N CYS A 336 21.39 25.55 3.16
CA CYS A 336 21.41 25.81 1.72
C CYS A 336 21.66 27.29 1.41
N ILE A 337 21.04 28.20 2.17
CA ILE A 337 21.27 29.65 2.04
C ILE A 337 22.74 30.01 2.32
N SER A 338 23.31 29.49 3.40
CA SER A 338 24.73 29.75 3.76
C SER A 338 25.71 29.25 2.70
N GLU A 339 25.35 28.17 1.99
CA GLU A 339 26.15 27.56 0.94
C GLU A 339 25.80 28.08 -0.47
N GLN A 340 24.87 29.03 -0.59
CA GLN A 340 24.32 29.53 -1.86
C GLN A 340 23.80 28.41 -2.79
N ILE A 341 23.08 27.44 -2.20
CA ILE A 341 22.36 26.39 -2.91
C ILE A 341 20.89 26.86 -3.07
N PRO A 342 20.40 27.07 -4.29
CA PRO A 342 19.02 27.51 -4.49
C PRO A 342 18.01 26.43 -4.10
N ILE A 343 16.77 26.82 -3.81
CA ILE A 343 15.71 25.89 -3.41
C ILE A 343 14.61 25.92 -4.46
N TYR A 344 14.30 24.77 -5.07
CA TYR A 344 13.16 24.63 -5.98
C TYR A 344 11.85 24.84 -5.21
N ALA A 345 11.61 23.95 -4.25
CA ALA A 345 10.36 23.87 -3.53
C ALA A 345 10.51 23.16 -2.17
N VAL A 346 9.52 23.39 -1.31
CA VAL A 346 9.19 22.57 -0.15
C VAL A 346 7.85 21.89 -0.41
N LEU A 347 7.82 20.57 -0.27
CA LEU A 347 6.61 19.76 -0.36
C LEU A 347 6.05 19.51 1.03
N ALA A 348 4.80 19.93 1.25
CA ALA A 348 3.99 19.59 2.41
C ALA A 348 3.03 18.44 2.03
N ILE A 349 3.08 17.33 2.76
CA ILE A 349 2.17 16.22 2.55
C ILE A 349 0.89 16.47 3.36
N MET A 350 -0.22 16.67 2.66
CA MET A 350 -1.52 16.88 3.28
C MET A 350 -2.25 15.53 3.35
N GLY A 351 -1.77 14.65 4.22
CA GLY A 351 -2.27 13.28 4.36
C GLY A 351 -1.29 12.24 3.81
N THR A 352 -0.35 11.79 4.66
CA THR A 352 0.65 10.77 4.29
C THR A 352 0.00 9.44 3.92
N THR A 353 0.61 8.70 3.00
CA THR A 353 0.06 7.43 2.48
C THR A 353 -0.15 6.38 3.57
N GLU A 354 0.77 6.29 4.52
CA GLU A 354 0.78 5.23 5.53
C GLU A 354 0.02 5.58 6.82
N HIS A 355 -0.10 6.87 7.17
CA HIS A 355 -0.65 7.33 8.47
C HIS A 355 -1.72 8.42 8.35
N GLY A 356 -1.96 8.95 7.14
CA GLY A 356 -2.87 10.07 6.95
C GLY A 356 -2.42 11.35 7.66
N ALA A 357 -1.15 11.44 8.07
CA ALA A 357 -0.57 12.57 8.80
C ALA A 357 -0.53 13.82 7.94
N VAL A 358 -0.72 15.00 8.55
CA VAL A 358 -0.72 16.28 7.85
C VAL A 358 0.48 17.13 8.28
N ASP A 359 1.33 17.46 7.31
CA ASP A 359 2.53 18.27 7.54
C ASP A 359 2.18 19.70 8.02
N PRO A 360 3.10 20.36 8.75
CA PRO A 360 2.86 21.67 9.36
C PRO A 360 2.94 22.81 8.33
N LEU A 361 1.97 22.87 7.43
CA LEU A 361 1.90 23.87 6.36
C LEU A 361 1.91 25.31 6.89
N VAL A 362 1.28 25.58 8.03
CA VAL A 362 1.33 26.88 8.71
C VAL A 362 2.77 27.31 8.96
N ASP A 363 3.58 26.42 9.53
CA ASP A 363 4.99 26.70 9.83
C ASP A 363 5.82 26.81 8.56
N ILE A 364 5.57 25.99 7.54
CA ILE A 364 6.26 26.08 6.24
C ILE A 364 6.01 27.44 5.58
N CYS A 365 4.78 27.95 5.63
CA CYS A 365 4.45 29.28 5.11
C CYS A 365 5.17 30.38 5.90
N ASN A 366 5.14 30.30 7.23
CA ASN A 366 5.84 31.26 8.10
C ASN A 366 7.35 31.26 7.86
N ILE A 367 7.97 30.09 7.66
CA ILE A 367 9.39 29.94 7.32
C ILE A 367 9.68 30.62 5.98
N ARG A 368 8.84 30.43 4.96
CA ARG A 368 9.02 31.11 3.67
C ARG A 368 9.00 32.63 3.85
N ASP A 369 7.99 33.16 4.54
CA ASP A 369 7.83 34.60 4.76
C ASP A 369 9.02 35.21 5.53
N GLU A 370 9.53 34.48 6.54
CA GLU A 370 10.72 34.85 7.29
C GLU A 370 11.97 34.91 6.39
N LEU A 371 12.24 33.86 5.63
CA LEU A 371 13.41 33.77 4.75
C LEU A 371 13.36 34.78 3.59
N GLU A 372 12.17 35.08 3.08
CA GLU A 372 11.98 36.13 2.08
C GLU A 372 12.34 37.51 2.63
N ARG A 373 11.97 37.78 3.89
CA ARG A 373 12.24 39.06 4.56
C ARG A 373 13.70 39.19 5.03
N GLU A 374 14.28 38.13 5.58
CA GLU A 374 15.57 38.18 6.28
C GLU A 374 16.75 37.80 5.38
N ASN A 375 16.53 36.90 4.42
CA ASN A 375 17.59 36.33 3.59
C ASN A 375 17.42 36.64 2.10
N GLY A 376 16.28 37.21 1.70
CA GLY A 376 15.96 37.45 0.29
C GLY A 376 15.80 36.15 -0.50
N VAL A 377 15.35 35.07 0.15
CA VAL A 377 15.26 33.71 -0.41
C VAL A 377 13.80 33.28 -0.47
N SER A 378 13.36 32.79 -1.64
CA SER A 378 12.00 32.26 -1.84
C SER A 378 12.05 30.88 -2.50
N PHE A 379 11.02 30.07 -2.20
CA PHE A 379 10.84 28.73 -2.75
C PHE A 379 9.35 28.44 -2.96
N LEU A 380 9.06 27.58 -3.93
CA LEU A 380 7.71 27.13 -4.21
C LEU A 380 7.20 26.24 -3.07
N ILE A 381 5.95 26.39 -2.65
CA ILE A 381 5.27 25.46 -1.76
C ILE A 381 4.34 24.60 -2.60
N HIS A 382 4.61 23.29 -2.59
CA HIS A 382 3.72 22.29 -3.17
C HIS A 382 3.02 21.53 -2.07
N CYS A 383 1.70 21.44 -2.11
CA CYS A 383 0.96 20.52 -1.25
C CYS A 383 0.64 19.24 -2.01
N ASP A 384 1.22 18.12 -1.60
CA ASP A 384 0.71 16.81 -2.01
C ASP A 384 -0.53 16.50 -1.18
N ALA A 385 -1.68 16.94 -1.67
CA ALA A 385 -2.99 16.71 -1.08
C ALA A 385 -3.77 15.65 -1.87
N ALA A 386 -3.08 14.70 -2.50
CA ALA A 386 -3.73 13.62 -3.26
C ALA A 386 -4.79 12.93 -2.39
N TRP A 387 -4.49 12.71 -1.10
CA TRP A 387 -5.44 12.23 -0.10
C TRP A 387 -6.20 13.36 0.61
N GLY A 388 -5.51 14.40 1.11
CA GLY A 388 -6.13 15.41 1.99
C GLY A 388 -6.96 16.49 1.30
N GLY A 389 -6.88 16.63 -0.03
CA GLY A 389 -7.42 17.78 -0.74
C GLY A 389 -8.93 17.94 -0.57
N TYR A 390 -9.69 16.86 -0.72
CA TYR A 390 -11.16 16.91 -0.61
C TYR A 390 -11.66 17.21 0.81
N PHE A 391 -10.86 16.99 1.86
CA PHE A 391 -11.24 17.34 3.23
C PHE A 391 -11.38 18.85 3.45
N THR A 392 -10.80 19.67 2.57
CA THR A 392 -11.03 21.12 2.58
C THR A 392 -12.49 21.49 2.33
N SER A 393 -13.30 20.61 1.72
CA SER A 393 -14.75 20.80 1.60
C SER A 393 -15.46 20.92 2.95
N ILE A 394 -14.92 20.36 4.04
CA ILE A 394 -15.43 20.53 5.42
C ILE A 394 -15.31 22.00 5.88
N LEU A 395 -14.39 22.76 5.28
CA LEU A 395 -14.11 24.17 5.62
C LEU A 395 -14.87 25.17 4.75
N ARG A 396 -15.70 24.71 3.82
CA ARG A 396 -16.43 25.59 2.89
C ARG A 396 -17.90 25.65 3.24
N ASP A 397 -18.40 26.88 3.31
CA ASP A 397 -19.82 27.11 3.54
C ASP A 397 -20.65 26.66 2.32
N PRO A 398 -21.83 26.07 2.55
CA PRO A 398 -22.74 25.77 1.47
C PRO A 398 -23.30 27.06 0.85
N PRO A 399 -23.63 27.07 -0.46
CA PRO A 399 -24.22 28.24 -1.11
C PRO A 399 -25.60 28.60 -0.52
N SER A 400 -25.99 29.87 -0.62
CA SER A 400 -27.28 30.35 -0.11
C SER A 400 -28.45 29.55 -0.68
N GLY A 401 -29.35 29.08 0.19
CA GLY A 401 -30.51 28.27 -0.20
C GLY A 401 -30.22 26.75 -0.33
N TRP A 402 -28.95 26.34 -0.21
CA TRP A 402 -28.58 24.93 -0.22
C TRP A 402 -29.03 24.27 1.10
N ARG A 403 -30.05 23.39 1.00
CA ARG A 403 -30.60 22.61 2.11
C ARG A 403 -30.91 23.42 3.39
N GLU A 404 -31.66 24.52 3.26
CA GLU A 404 -32.09 25.34 4.40
C GLU A 404 -32.76 24.46 5.50
N ARG A 405 -32.02 24.25 6.61
CA ARG A 405 -32.39 23.56 7.88
C ARG A 405 -32.08 22.06 8.03
N ASP A 406 -31.15 21.48 7.27
CA ASP A 406 -30.93 20.03 7.35
C ASP A 406 -29.90 19.56 8.42
N VAL A 407 -28.89 20.36 8.83
CA VAL A 407 -27.98 20.07 9.99
C VAL A 407 -27.38 21.38 10.53
N ASP A 408 -27.02 21.43 11.82
CA ASP A 408 -26.19 22.52 12.39
C ASP A 408 -24.79 22.51 11.72
N PRO A 409 -24.39 23.55 10.98
CA PRO A 409 -23.07 23.62 10.35
C PRO A 409 -21.91 23.44 11.35
N ASP A 410 -22.08 23.91 12.59
CA ASP A 410 -21.04 23.80 13.63
C ASP A 410 -20.77 22.33 14.00
N PHE A 411 -21.75 21.47 13.77
CA PHE A 411 -21.71 20.06 14.12
C PHE A 411 -20.97 19.20 13.09
N LEU A 412 -21.10 19.53 11.81
CA LEU A 412 -20.42 18.83 10.71
C LEU A 412 -18.99 19.32 10.49
N ALA A 413 -18.67 20.53 10.98
CA ALA A 413 -17.33 21.11 10.97
C ALA A 413 -16.42 20.52 12.06
N LYS A 414 -16.96 19.79 13.06
CA LYS A 414 -16.20 19.30 14.21
C LYS A 414 -15.28 18.07 14.00
N PRO A 415 -15.41 17.16 13.02
CA PRO A 415 -14.66 15.90 13.09
C PRO A 415 -13.16 16.00 12.81
N LEU A 416 -12.67 17.13 12.27
CA LEU A 416 -11.23 17.35 12.10
C LEU A 416 -10.57 17.68 13.45
N LEU A 417 -9.39 17.11 13.69
CA LEU A 417 -8.52 17.54 14.78
C LEU A 417 -8.18 19.04 14.62
N PRO A 418 -8.11 19.84 15.71
CA PRO A 418 -7.79 21.27 15.62
C PRO A 418 -6.49 21.58 14.86
N TYR A 419 -5.46 20.76 15.07
CA TYR A 419 -4.20 20.84 14.31
C TYR A 419 -4.45 20.66 12.81
N THR A 420 -5.08 19.55 12.41
CA THR A 420 -5.38 19.22 11.01
C THR A 420 -6.19 20.32 10.33
N ARG A 421 -7.20 20.85 11.02
CA ARG A 421 -8.03 21.95 10.53
C ARG A 421 -7.17 23.16 10.16
N ALA A 422 -6.29 23.59 11.06
CA ALA A 422 -5.43 24.75 10.83
C ALA A 422 -4.53 24.55 9.60
N GLN A 423 -3.97 23.34 9.42
CA GLN A 423 -3.12 23.05 8.25
C GLN A 423 -3.93 23.05 6.94
N LEU A 424 -5.13 22.47 6.93
CA LEU A 424 -6.00 22.45 5.74
C LEU A 424 -6.50 23.86 5.37
N GLU A 425 -6.74 24.74 6.34
CA GLU A 425 -7.12 26.15 6.10
C GLU A 425 -6.01 26.94 5.39
N TYR A 426 -4.75 26.53 5.58
CA TYR A 426 -3.57 27.17 4.98
C TYR A 426 -3.24 26.68 3.56
N ILE A 427 -3.92 25.64 3.04
CA ILE A 427 -3.70 25.13 1.67
C ILE A 427 -3.80 26.23 0.61
N LYS A 428 -4.66 27.23 0.82
CA LYS A 428 -4.81 28.40 -0.07
C LYS A 428 -3.52 29.21 -0.28
N HIS A 429 -2.49 29.02 0.56
CA HIS A 429 -1.19 29.71 0.46
C HIS A 429 -0.14 28.90 -0.32
N ALA A 430 -0.42 27.63 -0.64
CA ALA A 430 0.42 26.83 -1.53
C ALA A 430 0.43 27.43 -2.94
N ASP A 431 1.49 27.20 -3.69
CA ASP A 431 1.58 27.62 -5.09
C ASP A 431 0.94 26.57 -6.02
N THR A 432 1.07 25.29 -5.65
CA THR A 432 0.44 24.16 -6.35
C THR A 432 -0.08 23.12 -5.38
N VAL A 433 -1.16 22.43 -5.76
CA VAL A 433 -1.78 21.38 -4.95
C VAL A 433 -2.14 20.19 -5.84
N THR A 434 -1.58 19.03 -5.54
CA THR A 434 -2.06 17.75 -6.09
C THR A 434 -3.29 17.30 -5.32
N VAL A 435 -4.31 16.78 -6.00
CA VAL A 435 -5.57 16.32 -5.40
C VAL A 435 -6.20 15.22 -6.24
N ASP A 436 -6.57 14.09 -5.63
CA ASP A 436 -7.09 12.94 -6.38
C ASP A 436 -8.59 12.73 -6.14
N SER A 437 -9.39 12.93 -7.19
CA SER A 437 -10.81 12.58 -7.18
C SER A 437 -11.03 11.07 -7.06
N HIS A 438 -10.10 10.24 -7.55
CA HIS A 438 -10.17 8.77 -7.40
C HIS A 438 -9.76 8.23 -6.02
N LYS A 439 -9.38 9.12 -5.08
CA LYS A 439 -9.15 8.79 -3.67
C LYS A 439 -10.34 9.24 -2.85
N THR A 440 -10.22 10.34 -2.12
CA THR A 440 -11.27 10.89 -1.25
C THR A 440 -12.36 11.65 -1.99
N GLY A 441 -12.24 11.81 -3.30
CA GLY A 441 -13.34 12.25 -4.17
C GLY A 441 -14.30 11.11 -4.56
N TYR A 442 -14.02 9.86 -4.18
CA TYR A 442 -14.87 8.69 -4.45
C TYR A 442 -15.26 8.50 -5.94
N CYS A 443 -14.43 8.98 -6.86
CA CYS A 443 -14.58 8.73 -8.29
C CYS A 443 -13.83 7.45 -8.70
N PRO A 444 -14.21 6.76 -9.78
CA PRO A 444 -13.43 5.65 -10.31
C PRO A 444 -12.09 6.14 -10.87
N TYR A 445 -11.09 5.27 -10.80
CA TYR A 445 -9.84 5.46 -11.54
C TYR A 445 -10.12 5.49 -13.07
N PRO A 446 -9.37 6.29 -13.86
CA PRO A 446 -8.41 7.31 -13.45
C PRO A 446 -9.04 8.69 -13.22
N ALA A 447 -8.67 9.38 -12.14
CA ALA A 447 -9.04 10.79 -11.89
C ALA A 447 -8.12 11.43 -10.82
N GLY A 448 -6.88 11.75 -11.21
CA GLY A 448 -6.00 12.64 -10.44
C GLY A 448 -6.24 14.11 -10.77
N GLY A 449 -5.49 15.01 -10.16
CA GLY A 449 -5.61 16.44 -10.44
C GLY A 449 -4.46 17.28 -9.90
N LEU A 450 -4.21 18.39 -10.59
CA LEU A 450 -3.27 19.43 -10.19
C LEU A 450 -3.94 20.80 -10.28
N CYS A 451 -3.85 21.57 -9.21
CA CYS A 451 -4.29 22.95 -9.15
C CYS A 451 -3.10 23.88 -8.91
N TYR A 452 -3.11 25.04 -9.56
CA TYR A 452 -2.17 26.14 -9.38
C TYR A 452 -2.92 27.27 -8.71
N ARG A 453 -2.26 27.98 -7.79
CA ARG A 453 -2.80 29.22 -7.22
C ARG A 453 -2.92 30.31 -8.27
N ASP A 454 -1.99 30.31 -9.22
CA ASP A 454 -1.90 31.28 -10.30
C ASP A 454 -1.86 30.56 -11.66
N GLU A 455 -2.87 30.84 -12.48
CA GLU A 455 -3.07 30.23 -13.78
C GLU A 455 -1.92 30.46 -14.75
N ARG A 456 -1.13 31.52 -14.55
CA ARG A 456 0.05 31.84 -15.37
C ARG A 456 1.13 30.76 -15.25
N MET A 457 1.13 29.98 -14.16
CA MET A 457 2.07 28.89 -13.96
C MET A 457 2.00 27.86 -15.08
N ARG A 458 0.81 27.58 -15.63
CA ARG A 458 0.55 26.51 -16.62
C ARG A 458 1.39 26.65 -17.91
N PHE A 459 1.82 27.86 -18.22
CA PHE A 459 2.63 28.17 -19.42
C PHE A 459 4.12 27.89 -19.23
N LEU A 460 4.61 27.73 -18.00
CA LEU A 460 6.04 27.48 -17.77
C LEU A 460 6.53 26.13 -18.30
N ILE A 461 5.62 25.22 -18.66
CA ILE A 461 5.93 23.92 -19.23
C ILE A 461 5.58 23.83 -20.72
N THR A 462 5.00 24.89 -21.29
CA THR A 462 4.74 25.00 -22.72
C THR A 462 5.90 25.74 -23.40
N THR A 463 5.79 25.92 -24.72
CA THR A 463 6.66 26.82 -25.50
C THR A 463 6.05 28.22 -25.64
N THR A 464 5.06 28.58 -24.81
CA THR A 464 4.24 29.80 -24.94
C THR A 464 4.27 30.63 -23.65
N SER A 465 4.01 31.94 -23.74
CA SER A 465 4.25 32.90 -22.66
C SER A 465 3.19 32.80 -21.59
N PRO A 466 3.53 33.05 -20.31
CA PRO A 466 2.58 33.08 -19.19
C PRO A 466 1.36 33.99 -19.29
N TYR A 467 1.25 34.86 -20.30
CA TYR A 467 0.16 35.83 -20.41
C TYR A 467 -0.79 35.64 -21.61
N ILE A 468 -0.64 34.57 -22.40
CA ILE A 468 -1.51 34.33 -23.56
C ILE A 468 -2.95 33.99 -23.10
N ASN A 469 -3.82 34.97 -23.30
CA ASN A 469 -5.28 34.87 -23.41
C ASN A 469 -6.00 34.11 -22.28
N THR A 470 -6.04 34.72 -21.09
CA THR A 470 -6.85 34.27 -19.94
C THR A 470 -8.36 34.51 -20.12
N THR A 471 -8.79 35.03 -21.29
CA THR A 471 -10.17 35.45 -21.57
C THR A 471 -10.70 35.04 -22.97
N GLY A 472 -10.01 34.16 -23.71
CA GLY A 472 -10.35 33.77 -25.10
C GLY A 472 -10.62 32.28 -25.35
N GLU A 473 -10.92 31.92 -26.61
CA GLU A 473 -11.28 30.57 -27.14
C GLU A 473 -10.21 29.45 -26.96
N GLY A 474 -9.20 29.63 -26.08
CA GLY A 474 -8.09 28.70 -25.85
C GLY A 474 -7.85 28.24 -24.40
N VAL A 475 -8.59 28.79 -23.42
CA VAL A 475 -8.48 28.40 -22.00
C VAL A 475 -8.91 26.93 -21.77
N GLU A 476 -9.72 26.41 -22.68
CA GLU A 476 -10.28 25.06 -22.65
C GLU A 476 -9.37 24.01 -23.29
N ALA A 477 -8.20 24.38 -23.83
CA ALA A 477 -7.25 23.46 -24.47
C ALA A 477 -6.42 22.64 -23.44
N MET A 478 -7.09 21.75 -22.71
CA MET A 478 -6.55 21.03 -21.55
C MET A 478 -5.31 20.19 -21.82
N GLY A 479 -5.14 19.64 -23.02
CA GLY A 479 -4.00 18.78 -23.38
C GLY A 479 -2.66 19.49 -23.56
N THR A 480 -2.61 20.83 -23.48
CA THR A 480 -1.39 21.59 -23.76
C THR A 480 -0.57 21.85 -22.49
N TYR A 481 -1.22 21.86 -21.33
CA TYR A 481 -0.71 22.43 -20.09
C TYR A 481 -0.35 21.37 -19.04
N GLY A 482 0.07 20.20 -19.51
CA GLY A 482 0.44 19.06 -18.67
C GLY A 482 1.45 18.12 -19.32
N LEU A 483 1.75 17.02 -18.64
CA LEU A 483 2.64 15.96 -19.12
C LEU A 483 1.93 15.05 -20.13
N GLU A 484 0.62 14.87 -19.97
CA GLU A 484 -0.20 13.98 -20.77
C GLU A 484 -0.60 14.59 -22.12
N GLY A 485 -0.90 13.71 -23.10
CA GLY A 485 -1.49 14.09 -24.38
C GLY A 485 -2.97 13.72 -24.44
N SER A 486 -3.31 12.68 -25.20
CA SER A 486 -4.67 12.13 -25.26
C SER A 486 -5.16 11.73 -23.88
N LYS A 487 -6.33 12.26 -23.49
CA LYS A 487 -6.94 12.02 -22.17
C LYS A 487 -8.47 11.92 -22.28
N PRO A 488 -9.12 11.03 -21.52
CA PRO A 488 -10.54 10.72 -21.71
C PRO A 488 -11.42 11.84 -21.13
N GLY A 489 -12.28 12.45 -21.96
CA GLY A 489 -13.30 13.40 -21.48
C GLY A 489 -14.35 12.79 -20.53
N ALA A 490 -14.38 11.46 -20.42
CA ALA A 490 -15.21 10.73 -19.47
C ALA A 490 -14.76 10.91 -18.00
N ALA A 491 -13.46 11.05 -17.74
CA ALA A 491 -12.94 11.24 -16.39
C ALA A 491 -13.40 12.57 -15.76
N PRO A 492 -13.18 13.76 -16.36
CA PRO A 492 -13.69 15.01 -15.81
C PRO A 492 -15.22 15.05 -15.76
N LEU A 493 -15.94 14.36 -16.67
CA LEU A 493 -17.40 14.25 -16.56
C LEU A 493 -17.85 13.44 -15.35
N ALA A 494 -17.13 12.37 -14.98
CA ALA A 494 -17.41 11.62 -13.76
C ALA A 494 -17.20 12.48 -12.51
N VAL A 495 -16.09 13.25 -12.48
CA VAL A 495 -15.80 14.18 -11.39
C VAL A 495 -16.86 15.28 -11.31
N TRP A 496 -17.19 15.92 -12.44
CA TRP A 496 -18.21 16.97 -12.52
C TRP A 496 -19.58 16.50 -12.04
N THR A 497 -20.03 15.33 -12.52
CA THR A 497 -21.34 14.77 -12.13
C THR A 497 -21.40 14.55 -10.62
N THR A 498 -20.29 14.13 -10.01
CA THR A 498 -20.18 13.92 -8.57
C THR A 498 -20.14 15.24 -7.81
N ASN A 499 -19.31 16.20 -8.25
CA ASN A 499 -19.18 17.53 -7.63
C ASN A 499 -20.52 18.27 -7.61
N VAL A 500 -21.28 18.23 -8.70
CA VAL A 500 -22.61 18.85 -8.79
C VAL A 500 -23.65 18.11 -7.95
N THR A 501 -23.58 16.77 -7.88
CA THR A 501 -24.57 15.99 -7.12
C THR A 501 -24.38 16.11 -5.61
N LEU A 502 -23.12 16.10 -5.14
CA LEU A 502 -22.79 16.14 -3.71
C LEU A 502 -22.63 17.58 -3.22
N GLY A 503 -21.86 18.41 -3.94
CA GLY A 503 -21.39 19.73 -3.53
C GLY A 503 -20.02 19.68 -2.85
N LEU A 504 -19.07 20.53 -3.27
CA LEU A 504 -17.71 20.63 -2.71
C LEU A 504 -17.64 21.52 -1.46
N HIS A 505 -18.57 21.31 -0.54
CA HIS A 505 -18.70 22.11 0.69
C HIS A 505 -19.22 21.26 1.84
N MET A 506 -19.39 21.87 3.01
CA MET A 506 -19.61 21.16 4.26
C MET A 506 -20.87 20.28 4.25
N GLY A 507 -21.92 20.70 3.54
CA GLY A 507 -23.13 19.89 3.40
C GLY A 507 -23.07 18.73 2.38
N GLY A 508 -22.07 18.72 1.48
CA GLY A 508 -21.91 17.71 0.45
C GLY A 508 -20.81 16.71 0.78
N TYR A 509 -19.69 16.81 0.07
CA TYR A 509 -18.46 16.07 0.35
C TYR A 509 -17.99 16.23 1.79
N GLY A 510 -18.14 17.43 2.38
CA GLY A 510 -17.74 17.64 3.78
C GLY A 510 -18.47 16.67 4.69
N THR A 511 -19.77 16.48 4.50
CA THR A 511 -20.54 15.51 5.28
C THR A 511 -20.14 14.06 5.01
N LEU A 512 -19.93 13.69 3.75
CA LEU A 512 -19.46 12.33 3.39
C LEU A 512 -18.14 12.01 4.10
N LEU A 513 -17.17 12.92 4.02
CA LEU A 513 -15.86 12.76 4.63
C LEU A 513 -15.94 12.82 6.15
N SER A 514 -16.80 13.65 6.72
CA SER A 514 -17.07 13.66 8.17
C SER A 514 -17.56 12.29 8.67
N GLN A 515 -18.42 11.60 7.91
CA GLN A 515 -18.86 10.23 8.26
C GLN A 515 -17.74 9.19 8.11
N SER A 516 -16.88 9.35 7.10
CA SER A 516 -15.70 8.51 6.97
C SER A 516 -14.68 8.77 8.08
N ILE A 517 -14.51 10.02 8.54
CA ILE A 517 -13.62 10.36 9.66
C ILE A 517 -14.12 9.67 10.91
N PHE A 518 -15.43 9.73 11.13
CA PHE A 518 -16.08 9.03 12.21
C PHE A 518 -15.86 7.50 12.13
N SER A 519 -15.95 6.92 10.94
CA SER A 519 -15.63 5.50 10.71
C SER A 519 -14.15 5.19 11.02
N GLY A 520 -13.24 6.10 10.68
CA GLY A 520 -11.84 6.06 11.09
C GLY A 520 -11.66 6.11 12.59
N VAL A 521 -12.39 6.98 13.30
CA VAL A 521 -12.37 7.07 14.76
C VAL A 521 -12.92 5.79 15.40
N ARG A 522 -13.92 5.13 14.80
CA ARG A 522 -14.37 3.80 15.26
C ARG A 522 -13.29 2.74 15.13
N TYR A 523 -12.64 2.64 13.98
CA TYR A 523 -11.52 1.71 13.80
C TYR A 523 -10.37 2.02 14.77
N PHE A 524 -10.04 3.30 14.95
CA PHE A 524 -9.05 3.73 15.92
C PHE A 524 -9.39 3.27 17.35
N MET A 525 -10.64 3.49 17.77
CA MET A 525 -11.10 3.07 19.09
C MET A 525 -11.15 1.56 19.24
N LEU A 526 -11.49 0.82 18.18
CA LEU A 526 -11.38 -0.63 18.15
C LEU A 526 -9.92 -1.03 18.43
N TRP A 527 -8.97 -0.60 17.60
CA TRP A 527 -7.56 -0.97 17.74
C TRP A 527 -6.95 -0.52 19.07
N SER A 528 -7.40 0.61 19.62
CA SER A 528 -6.97 1.14 20.92
C SER A 528 -7.48 0.36 22.14
N THR A 529 -8.55 -0.43 21.99
CA THR A 529 -9.27 -1.06 23.12
C THR A 529 -9.48 -2.57 22.97
N ILE A 530 -9.20 -3.13 21.79
CA ILE A 530 -9.44 -4.54 21.46
C ILE A 530 -8.64 -5.50 22.34
N SER A 531 -7.49 -5.05 22.86
CA SER A 531 -6.58 -5.87 23.67
C SER A 531 -6.48 -5.48 25.15
N ASP A 532 -7.28 -4.51 25.63
CA ASP A 532 -7.16 -3.94 27.00
C ASP A 532 -7.16 -5.01 28.10
N ASP A 533 -8.06 -6.00 27.97
CA ASP A 533 -8.22 -7.09 28.94
C ASP A 533 -7.88 -8.46 28.31
N HIS A 534 -7.14 -8.48 27.20
CA HIS A 534 -6.86 -9.72 26.49
C HIS A 534 -5.63 -10.45 27.10
N PRO A 535 -5.70 -11.77 27.36
CA PRO A 535 -4.67 -12.49 28.11
C PRO A 535 -3.32 -12.55 27.38
N THR A 536 -3.31 -12.61 26.05
CA THR A 536 -2.08 -12.86 25.27
C THR A 536 -1.82 -11.86 24.14
N VAL A 537 -2.81 -11.52 23.32
CA VAL A 537 -2.69 -10.53 22.23
C VAL A 537 -2.59 -9.10 22.76
N PHE A 538 -1.72 -8.29 22.16
CA PHE A 538 -1.58 -6.86 22.43
C PHE A 538 -1.58 -6.07 21.12
N VAL A 539 -2.39 -5.02 21.03
CA VAL A 539 -2.52 -4.18 19.84
C VAL A 539 -2.25 -2.74 20.22
N THR A 540 -1.38 -2.07 19.48
CA THR A 540 -1.01 -0.68 19.74
C THR A 540 -1.17 0.15 18.47
N PRO A 541 -2.10 1.13 18.45
CA PRO A 541 -2.15 2.11 17.38
C PRO A 541 -0.96 3.06 17.44
N PHE A 542 -0.54 3.56 16.28
CA PHE A 542 0.57 4.49 16.17
C PHE A 542 0.29 5.81 16.90
N ASN A 543 -0.85 6.43 16.60
CA ASN A 543 -1.39 7.52 17.40
C ASN A 543 -1.92 6.91 18.72
N VAL A 544 -1.26 7.16 19.84
CA VAL A 544 -1.68 6.54 21.11
C VAL A 544 -2.84 7.33 21.72
N LEU A 545 -3.86 6.61 22.19
CA LEU A 545 -4.94 7.20 22.97
C LEU A 545 -4.48 7.46 24.40
N GLU A 546 -3.92 8.65 24.66
CA GLU A 546 -3.44 9.06 25.98
C GLU A 546 -4.53 9.75 26.80
N VAL A 547 -5.47 8.98 27.32
CA VAL A 547 -6.55 9.49 28.19
C VAL A 547 -6.71 8.65 29.46
N PRO A 548 -7.21 9.22 30.57
CA PRO A 548 -7.51 8.45 31.77
C PRO A 548 -8.46 7.28 31.48
N GLN A 549 -8.30 6.15 32.18
CA GLN A 549 -9.06 4.92 31.92
C GLN A 549 -10.58 5.14 31.95
N GLU A 550 -11.09 5.96 32.88
CA GLU A 550 -12.51 6.32 32.94
C GLU A 550 -13.01 7.00 31.65
N ARG A 551 -12.20 7.92 31.09
CA ARG A 551 -12.49 8.57 29.81
C ARG A 551 -12.39 7.57 28.66
N LYS A 552 -11.40 6.67 28.66
CA LYS A 552 -11.26 5.61 27.65
C LYS A 552 -12.49 4.70 27.60
N THR A 553 -12.97 4.23 28.77
CA THR A 553 -14.19 3.41 28.87
C THR A 553 -15.43 4.17 28.41
N ARG A 554 -15.56 5.46 28.77
CA ARG A 554 -16.66 6.31 28.29
C ARG A 554 -16.66 6.46 26.77
N ILE A 555 -15.50 6.77 26.17
CA ILE A 555 -15.36 6.92 24.72
C ILE A 555 -15.66 5.60 24.02
N LYS A 556 -15.15 4.46 24.51
CA LYS A 556 -15.44 3.13 23.95
C LYS A 556 -16.94 2.88 23.86
N LYS A 557 -17.65 3.05 24.98
CA LYS A 557 -19.11 2.89 25.04
C LYS A 557 -19.84 3.90 24.16
N SER A 558 -19.35 5.13 24.09
CA SER A 558 -19.99 6.17 23.32
C SER A 558 -19.81 5.99 21.82
N ILE A 559 -18.63 5.55 21.35
CA ILE A 559 -18.24 5.58 19.93
C ILE A 559 -18.46 4.22 19.25
N LEU A 560 -18.15 3.11 19.93
CA LEU A 560 -18.25 1.76 19.34
C LEU A 560 -19.64 1.13 19.46
N GLU A 561 -20.40 1.45 20.52
CA GLU A 561 -21.63 0.72 20.88
C GLU A 561 -22.92 1.47 20.54
N ARG A 562 -22.86 2.73 20.09
CA ARG A 562 -24.02 3.57 19.76
C ARG A 562 -24.12 3.82 18.28
N SER A 563 -25.31 4.15 17.77
CA SER A 563 -25.50 4.52 16.37
C SER A 563 -24.81 5.84 16.00
N VAL A 564 -24.42 5.99 14.74
CA VAL A 564 -23.85 7.25 14.19
C VAL A 564 -24.74 8.45 14.55
N ASN A 565 -26.05 8.34 14.32
CA ASN A 565 -27.01 9.41 14.61
C ASN A 565 -27.07 9.81 16.10
N GLU A 566 -26.94 8.85 17.01
CA GLU A 566 -26.93 9.13 18.44
C GLU A 566 -25.63 9.82 18.87
N ILE A 567 -24.51 9.42 18.27
CA ILE A 567 -23.18 9.98 18.58
C ILE A 567 -23.07 11.40 18.08
N LEU A 568 -23.49 11.60 16.83
CA LEU A 568 -23.59 12.91 16.24
C LEU A 568 -24.33 13.83 17.23
N ARG A 569 -25.55 13.50 17.65
CA ARG A 569 -26.38 14.34 18.54
C ARG A 569 -25.84 14.55 19.97
N ASP A 570 -24.69 14.00 20.31
CA ASP A 570 -24.07 14.09 21.63
C ASP A 570 -22.84 15.03 21.59
N PRO A 571 -22.95 16.27 22.14
CA PRO A 571 -21.85 17.22 22.14
C PRO A 571 -20.58 16.68 22.79
N ALA A 572 -20.70 15.89 23.86
CA ALA A 572 -19.53 15.36 24.57
C ALA A 572 -18.80 14.29 23.72
N ALA A 573 -19.55 13.49 22.96
CA ALA A 573 -18.96 12.51 22.04
C ALA A 573 -18.28 13.21 20.85
N MET A 574 -18.87 14.29 20.33
CA MET A 574 -18.28 15.10 19.27
C MET A 574 -17.01 15.83 19.70
N ASP A 575 -16.96 16.32 20.94
CA ASP A 575 -15.76 16.92 21.50
C ASP A 575 -14.64 15.87 21.71
N ASP A 576 -14.99 14.60 22.02
CA ASP A 576 -13.99 13.53 22.08
C ASP A 576 -13.42 13.18 20.70
N ILE A 577 -14.25 13.15 19.65
CA ILE A 577 -13.83 12.88 18.26
C ILE A 577 -12.71 13.84 17.82
N GLN A 578 -12.73 15.08 18.30
CA GLN A 578 -11.70 16.10 18.02
C GLN A 578 -10.35 15.86 18.70
N THR A 579 -10.22 14.78 19.47
CA THR A 579 -9.02 14.51 20.27
C THR A 579 -8.43 13.12 20.02
N ILE A 580 -9.00 12.31 19.14
CA ILE A 580 -8.67 10.89 18.98
C ILE A 580 -8.50 10.51 17.50
N GLY A 581 -7.55 9.61 17.21
CA GLY A 581 -7.31 9.08 15.87
C GLY A 581 -6.15 9.72 15.10
N SER A 582 -5.97 9.24 13.86
CA SER A 582 -5.08 9.84 12.87
C SER A 582 -5.59 11.21 12.37
N ASP A 583 -4.74 12.02 11.75
CA ASP A 583 -5.13 13.31 11.18
C ASP A 583 -6.23 13.17 10.11
N LEU A 584 -6.12 12.20 9.19
CA LEU A 584 -7.05 11.99 8.07
C LEU A 584 -7.34 10.50 7.80
N MET A 585 -8.00 9.81 8.74
CA MET A 585 -8.67 8.49 8.57
C MET A 585 -7.80 7.29 8.17
N ILE A 586 -6.48 7.35 8.36
CA ILE A 586 -5.57 6.22 8.13
C ILE A 586 -4.97 5.83 9.47
N ASN A 587 -5.52 4.79 10.09
CA ASN A 587 -5.06 4.34 11.40
C ASN A 587 -4.02 3.25 11.22
N THR A 588 -2.76 3.53 11.53
CA THR A 588 -1.70 2.52 11.52
C THR A 588 -1.57 1.90 12.91
N PHE A 589 -1.33 0.60 12.98
CA PHE A 589 -1.14 -0.12 14.23
C PHE A 589 -0.23 -1.33 14.04
N ALA A 590 0.35 -1.82 15.13
CA ALA A 590 1.08 -3.08 15.14
C ALA A 590 0.66 -3.90 16.36
N CYS A 591 0.99 -5.18 16.32
CA CYS A 591 0.63 -6.13 17.35
C CYS A 591 1.88 -6.69 18.04
N ASN A 592 1.74 -7.05 19.30
CA ASN A 592 2.68 -7.86 20.04
C ASN A 592 1.91 -8.93 20.83
N PHE A 593 2.61 -9.80 21.54
CA PHE A 593 1.98 -10.85 22.34
C PHE A 593 2.70 -11.05 23.68
N ARG A 594 2.02 -11.70 24.63
CA ARG A 594 2.57 -12.11 25.92
C ARG A 594 3.00 -13.57 25.88
N LEU A 595 4.06 -13.88 26.63
CA LEU A 595 4.65 -15.22 26.70
C LEU A 595 3.84 -16.19 27.58
N SER A 596 2.87 -15.67 28.34
CA SER A 596 1.87 -16.41 29.10
C SER A 596 0.67 -15.52 29.36
N ASP A 597 -0.47 -16.09 29.77
CA ASP A 597 -1.67 -15.32 30.12
C ASP A 597 -1.35 -14.24 31.16
N TYR A 598 -1.56 -12.98 30.78
CA TYR A 598 -1.25 -11.78 31.57
C TYR A 598 0.22 -11.69 32.05
N GLY A 599 1.13 -12.41 31.39
CA GLY A 599 2.55 -12.45 31.69
C GLY A 599 3.37 -11.35 31.01
N PRO A 600 4.71 -11.50 30.98
CA PRO A 600 5.59 -10.56 30.29
C PRO A 600 5.33 -10.55 28.78
N PHE A 601 5.62 -9.41 28.16
CA PHE A 601 5.56 -9.26 26.70
C PHE A 601 6.75 -9.96 26.02
N ASN A 602 6.55 -10.36 24.77
CA ASN A 602 7.65 -10.62 23.86
C ASN A 602 8.42 -9.31 23.61
N GLU A 603 9.74 -9.34 23.78
CA GLU A 603 10.62 -8.18 23.54
C GLU A 603 11.35 -8.27 22.17
N ASP A 604 11.31 -9.43 21.49
CA ASP A 604 12.00 -9.70 20.23
C ASP A 604 11.21 -9.12 19.03
N VAL A 605 11.81 -8.16 18.32
CA VAL A 605 11.18 -7.50 17.15
C VAL A 605 10.96 -8.49 16.00
N ALA A 606 11.83 -9.50 15.83
CA ALA A 606 11.68 -10.48 14.76
C ALA A 606 10.44 -11.37 14.99
N GLU A 607 10.18 -11.76 16.24
CA GLU A 607 9.01 -12.57 16.59
C GLU A 607 7.72 -11.73 16.52
N ALA A 608 7.77 -10.45 16.87
CA ALA A 608 6.67 -9.52 16.61
C ALA A 608 6.41 -9.35 15.11
N ASN A 609 7.44 -9.23 14.28
CA ASN A 609 7.30 -9.13 12.82
C ASN A 609 6.68 -10.40 12.23
N PHE A 610 7.14 -11.57 12.67
CA PHE A 610 6.53 -12.84 12.28
C PHE A 610 5.05 -12.86 12.65
N PHE A 611 4.69 -12.48 13.89
CA PHE A 611 3.30 -12.39 14.34
C PHE A 611 2.44 -11.47 13.47
N ASN A 612 2.88 -10.23 13.22
CA ASN A 612 2.15 -9.27 12.38
C ASN A 612 2.04 -9.76 10.92
N GLN A 613 3.11 -10.30 10.34
CA GLN A 613 3.10 -10.83 8.99
C GLN A 613 2.09 -11.98 8.85
N ARG A 614 2.03 -12.89 9.83
CA ARG A 614 1.09 -14.01 9.83
C ARG A 614 -0.36 -13.56 9.89
N ILE A 615 -0.67 -12.59 10.75
CA ILE A 615 -2.00 -11.95 10.79
C ILE A 615 -2.32 -11.31 9.43
N TYR A 616 -1.38 -10.57 8.83
CA TYR A 616 -1.56 -9.95 7.50
C TYR A 616 -1.88 -10.98 6.42
N GLU A 617 -1.14 -12.09 6.34
CA GLU A 617 -1.40 -13.18 5.38
C GLU A 617 -2.81 -13.78 5.52
N ARG A 618 -3.32 -13.80 6.75
CA ARG A 618 -4.63 -14.33 7.09
C ARG A 618 -5.77 -13.33 6.95
N LEU A 619 -5.47 -12.04 6.92
CA LEU A 619 -6.46 -10.96 6.80
C LEU A 619 -6.25 -10.11 5.55
N SER A 620 -5.62 -10.66 4.51
CA SER A 620 -5.44 -10.01 3.21
C SER A 620 -5.88 -10.88 2.03
N ILE A 621 -6.07 -10.25 0.87
CA ILE A 621 -6.32 -10.91 -0.41
C ILE A 621 -5.10 -10.60 -1.28
N ARG A 622 -4.25 -11.61 -1.51
CA ARG A 622 -2.95 -11.47 -2.19
C ARG A 622 -2.90 -12.24 -3.52
N ARG A 623 -3.77 -13.24 -3.66
CA ARG A 623 -3.79 -14.15 -4.82
C ARG A 623 -5.20 -14.27 -5.36
N ILE A 624 -5.30 -14.55 -6.66
CA ILE A 624 -6.59 -14.85 -7.33
C ILE A 624 -7.33 -16.04 -6.71
N THR A 625 -6.59 -16.90 -6.00
CA THR A 625 -7.08 -18.10 -5.31
C THR A 625 -7.56 -17.82 -3.89
N ASP A 626 -7.36 -16.62 -3.35
CA ASP A 626 -7.84 -16.30 -2.01
C ASP A 626 -9.35 -16.05 -2.07
N ASP A 627 -10.12 -16.62 -1.13
CA ASP A 627 -11.56 -16.39 -1.02
C ASP A 627 -11.82 -15.22 -0.04
N PRO A 628 -12.35 -14.07 -0.52
CA PRO A 628 -12.69 -12.94 0.34
C PRO A 628 -13.68 -13.30 1.46
N ASN A 629 -14.54 -14.30 1.28
CA ASN A 629 -15.55 -14.69 2.27
C ASN A 629 -14.97 -15.40 3.50
N LEU A 630 -13.71 -15.85 3.42
CA LEU A 630 -12.99 -16.42 4.56
C LEU A 630 -12.26 -15.36 5.39
N ARG A 631 -12.36 -14.08 5.01
CA ARG A 631 -11.68 -12.98 5.68
C ARG A 631 -12.71 -12.18 6.50
N PRO A 632 -12.65 -12.21 7.84
CA PRO A 632 -13.60 -11.45 8.66
C PRO A 632 -13.43 -9.93 8.49
N THR A 633 -12.20 -9.52 8.17
CA THR A 633 -11.80 -8.18 7.75
C THR A 633 -10.68 -8.30 6.73
N VAL A 634 -10.48 -7.25 5.92
CA VAL A 634 -9.35 -7.14 5.00
C VAL A 634 -8.50 -5.95 5.41
N LEU A 635 -7.22 -6.21 5.70
CA LEU A 635 -6.19 -5.26 6.10
C LEU A 635 -5.05 -5.25 5.08
N VAL A 636 -4.23 -4.19 5.11
CA VAL A 636 -2.96 -4.12 4.38
C VAL A 636 -1.79 -4.05 5.36
N GLY A 637 -0.76 -4.86 5.11
CA GLY A 637 0.50 -4.82 5.85
C GLY A 637 1.47 -3.83 5.22
N THR A 638 2.27 -3.20 6.07
CA THR A 638 3.34 -2.26 5.70
C THR A 638 4.58 -2.54 6.53
N VAL A 639 5.76 -2.12 6.06
CA VAL A 639 7.02 -2.29 6.77
C VAL A 639 7.64 -0.93 7.02
N TRP A 640 7.89 -0.63 8.29
CA TRP A 640 8.50 0.62 8.71
C TRP A 640 9.99 0.41 8.88
N GLU A 641 10.74 0.99 7.95
CA GLU A 641 12.20 0.88 7.96
C GLU A 641 12.79 1.74 9.07
N GLN A 642 13.64 1.15 9.93
CA GLN A 642 14.30 1.88 11.01
C GLN A 642 15.17 3.02 10.48
N ALA A 643 15.77 2.84 9.30
CA ALA A 643 16.55 3.87 8.63
C ALA A 643 15.71 5.07 8.16
N LEU A 644 14.42 4.86 7.86
CA LEU A 644 13.50 5.88 7.36
C LEU A 644 12.79 6.61 8.51
N TYR A 645 12.26 5.86 9.49
CA TYR A 645 11.48 6.41 10.59
C TYR A 645 12.33 6.85 11.79
N LYS A 646 13.56 6.33 11.93
CA LYS A 646 14.50 6.71 12.99
C LYS A 646 13.85 6.68 14.38
N ASP A 647 14.01 7.74 15.16
CA ASP A 647 13.49 7.88 16.52
C ASP A 647 11.98 7.65 16.62
N CYS A 648 11.21 8.01 15.59
CA CYS A 648 9.76 7.76 15.57
C CYS A 648 9.45 6.27 15.70
N LEU A 649 10.19 5.41 14.99
CA LEU A 649 10.02 3.95 15.10
C LEU A 649 10.57 3.42 16.43
N THR A 650 11.69 3.96 16.92
CA THR A 650 12.24 3.62 18.24
C THR A 650 11.23 3.87 19.36
N HIS A 651 10.58 5.03 19.36
CA HIS A 651 9.52 5.36 20.32
C HIS A 651 8.29 4.45 20.16
N PHE A 652 7.93 4.08 18.92
CA PHE A 652 6.79 3.21 18.68
C PHE A 652 7.05 1.75 19.12
N LYS A 653 8.26 1.21 18.90
CA LYS A 653 8.67 -0.10 19.44
C LYS A 653 8.58 -0.14 20.96
N ALA A 654 9.00 0.93 21.64
CA ALA A 654 8.87 1.03 23.09
C ALA A 654 7.41 0.96 23.55
N LYS A 655 6.48 1.60 22.82
CA LYS A 655 5.02 1.53 23.08
C LYS A 655 4.43 0.13 22.87
N LEU A 656 5.07 -0.70 22.03
CA LEU A 656 4.71 -2.10 21.81
C LEU A 656 5.33 -3.07 22.82
N HIS A 657 6.14 -2.57 23.77
CA HIS A 657 6.96 -3.39 24.68
C HIS A 657 8.01 -4.26 23.97
N LEU A 658 8.54 -3.77 22.86
CA LEU A 658 9.67 -4.39 22.15
C LEU A 658 10.99 -3.73 22.56
N ASP A 659 12.11 -4.40 22.29
CA ASP A 659 13.43 -3.77 22.42
C ASP A 659 13.55 -2.60 21.43
N SER A 660 13.42 -1.38 21.96
CA SER A 660 13.51 -0.15 21.16
C SER A 660 14.89 0.10 20.56
N ALA A 661 15.94 -0.53 21.09
CA ALA A 661 17.30 -0.42 20.57
C ALA A 661 17.57 -1.38 19.41
N ASP A 662 16.71 -2.38 19.18
CA ASP A 662 16.84 -3.32 18.06
C ASP A 662 16.73 -2.58 16.72
N PRO A 663 17.73 -2.67 15.83
CA PRO A 663 17.74 -1.96 14.54
C PRO A 663 16.78 -2.55 13.49
N LEU A 664 16.09 -3.68 13.77
CA LEU A 664 15.18 -4.32 12.82
C LEU A 664 14.01 -3.42 12.42
N ASP A 665 13.57 -3.52 11.18
CA ASP A 665 12.35 -2.87 10.71
C ASP A 665 11.12 -3.46 11.42
N LEU A 666 9.98 -2.76 11.40
CA LEU A 666 8.75 -3.22 12.04
C LEU A 666 7.64 -3.47 11.02
N HIS A 667 7.04 -4.65 11.06
CA HIS A 667 5.83 -4.97 10.31
C HIS A 667 4.61 -4.43 11.05
N ALA A 668 3.80 -3.64 10.35
CA ALA A 668 2.62 -2.99 10.87
C ALA A 668 1.44 -3.13 9.89
N PHE A 669 0.27 -2.64 10.29
CA PHE A 669 -0.95 -2.61 9.49
C PHE A 669 -1.37 -1.18 9.23
N SER A 670 -1.77 -0.86 8.00
CA SER A 670 -2.51 0.37 7.70
C SER A 670 -4.00 0.05 7.57
N SER A 671 -4.82 0.75 8.34
CA SER A 671 -6.27 0.63 8.36
C SER A 671 -6.92 1.91 7.85
N VAL A 672 -7.05 2.03 6.52
CA VAL A 672 -7.72 3.15 5.87
C VAL A 672 -9.24 2.99 5.96
N ALA A 673 -9.93 3.98 6.53
CA ALA A 673 -11.37 3.95 6.77
C ALA A 673 -12.12 4.91 5.82
N MET A 674 -12.34 4.48 4.58
CA MET A 674 -13.11 5.27 3.60
C MET A 674 -14.61 5.01 3.62
N SER A 675 -15.05 3.82 4.04
CA SER A 675 -16.48 3.47 4.00
C SER A 675 -17.26 4.36 4.97
N PRO A 676 -18.32 5.06 4.53
CA PRO A 676 -19.22 5.77 5.44
C PRO A 676 -20.20 4.82 6.15
N PHE A 677 -20.15 3.51 5.86
CA PHE A 677 -21.13 2.51 6.30
C PHE A 677 -20.61 1.59 7.41
N VAL A 678 -19.63 2.03 8.20
CA VAL A 678 -19.08 1.25 9.32
C VAL A 678 -20.01 1.37 10.53
N ILE A 679 -20.99 0.47 10.60
CA ILE A 679 -21.98 0.37 11.69
C ILE A 679 -21.54 -0.57 12.82
N GLU A 680 -22.29 -0.59 13.93
CA GLU A 680 -21.87 -1.20 15.21
C GLU A 680 -21.67 -2.72 15.10
N ASN A 681 -22.54 -3.41 14.37
CA ASN A 681 -22.40 -4.85 14.14
C ASN A 681 -21.18 -5.20 13.25
N VAL A 682 -20.80 -4.31 12.31
CA VAL A 682 -19.63 -4.52 11.45
C VAL A 682 -18.37 -4.38 12.28
N ILE A 683 -18.24 -3.33 13.10
CA ILE A 683 -17.03 -3.12 13.91
C ILE A 683 -16.84 -4.23 14.94
N GLU A 684 -17.93 -4.71 15.55
CA GLU A 684 -17.90 -5.88 16.45
C GLU A 684 -17.39 -7.13 15.72
N THR A 685 -17.94 -7.42 14.54
CA THR A 685 -17.54 -8.61 13.77
C THR A 685 -16.07 -8.54 13.33
N VAL A 686 -15.60 -7.35 12.92
CA VAL A 686 -14.19 -7.13 12.56
C VAL A 686 -13.30 -7.38 13.77
N GLY A 687 -13.64 -6.82 14.93
CA GLY A 687 -12.88 -7.02 16.17
C GLY A 687 -12.79 -8.48 16.60
N GLN A 688 -13.92 -9.18 16.67
CA GLN A 688 -13.96 -10.60 17.05
C GLN A 688 -13.19 -11.47 16.07
N GLY A 689 -13.36 -11.23 14.77
CA GLY A 689 -12.65 -11.98 13.73
C GLY A 689 -11.15 -11.74 13.73
N PHE A 690 -10.72 -10.50 13.98
CA PHE A 690 -9.31 -10.16 14.15
C PHE A 690 -8.69 -10.87 15.36
N LEU A 691 -9.32 -10.77 16.54
CA LEU A 691 -8.81 -11.39 17.77
C LEU A 691 -8.65 -12.91 17.61
N LYS A 692 -9.66 -13.59 17.04
CA LYS A 692 -9.57 -15.02 16.79
C LYS A 692 -8.35 -15.40 15.95
N VAL A 693 -8.09 -14.65 14.88
CA VAL A 693 -6.90 -14.89 14.03
C VAL A 693 -5.62 -14.60 14.82
N ALA A 694 -5.57 -13.51 15.57
CA ALA A 694 -4.41 -13.15 16.38
C ALA A 694 -4.12 -14.20 17.47
N GLU A 695 -5.13 -14.70 18.18
CA GLU A 695 -5.00 -15.76 19.19
C GLU A 695 -4.40 -17.04 18.61
N GLU A 696 -4.90 -17.47 17.45
CA GLU A 696 -4.38 -18.65 16.73
C GLU A 696 -2.91 -18.43 16.32
N GLU A 697 -2.54 -17.24 15.85
CA GLU A 697 -1.14 -16.94 15.51
C GLU A 697 -0.23 -16.77 16.74
N VAL A 698 -0.75 -16.36 17.90
CA VAL A 698 0.02 -16.41 19.16
C VAL A 698 0.42 -17.84 19.46
N GLN A 699 -0.47 -18.83 19.29
CA GLN A 699 -0.12 -20.24 19.52
C GLN A 699 1.00 -20.72 18.57
N ASN A 700 1.00 -20.26 17.32
CA ASN A 700 2.08 -20.54 16.37
C ASN A 700 3.39 -19.88 16.80
N CYS A 701 3.35 -18.62 17.27
CA CYS A 701 4.53 -17.93 17.80
C CYS A 701 5.07 -18.63 19.05
N MET A 702 4.20 -19.03 19.99
CA MET A 702 4.59 -19.80 21.18
C MET A 702 5.25 -21.13 20.81
N SER A 703 4.69 -21.86 19.83
CA SER A 703 5.26 -23.11 19.33
C SER A 703 6.63 -22.90 18.67
N ARG A 704 6.84 -21.74 18.03
CA ARG A 704 8.09 -21.35 17.39
C ARG A 704 9.18 -21.00 18.40
N ILE A 705 8.85 -20.27 19.48
CA ILE A 705 9.83 -19.75 20.45
C ILE A 705 10.06 -20.64 21.68
N THR A 706 9.17 -21.60 21.95
CA THR A 706 9.29 -22.48 23.12
C THR A 706 10.25 -23.63 22.85
N VAL A 707 11.22 -23.82 23.75
CA VAL A 707 12.10 -24.99 23.74
C VAL A 707 11.38 -26.18 24.38
N THR A 708 11.10 -27.21 23.59
CA THR A 708 10.44 -28.46 24.02
C THR A 708 11.26 -29.67 23.57
N PRO A 709 11.11 -30.84 24.23
CA PRO A 709 11.71 -32.09 23.76
C PRO A 709 11.35 -32.38 22.30
N ALA A 710 12.31 -32.88 21.52
CA ALA A 710 12.10 -33.18 20.11
C ALA A 710 13.03 -34.29 19.61
N PHE A 711 12.81 -34.70 18.35
CA PHE A 711 13.79 -35.46 17.59
C PHE A 711 14.85 -34.50 17.01
N HIS A 712 16.09 -34.77 17.37
CA HIS A 712 17.30 -34.07 17.01
C HIS A 712 18.10 -34.94 16.04
N SER A 713 18.29 -34.43 14.82
CA SER A 713 18.96 -35.17 13.75
C SER A 713 20.35 -34.61 13.49
N PHE A 714 21.28 -35.51 13.17
CA PHE A 714 22.67 -35.21 12.91
C PHE A 714 23.13 -35.89 11.62
N ILE A 715 23.73 -35.13 10.71
CA ILE A 715 24.45 -35.68 9.56
C ILE A 715 25.70 -36.39 10.07
N MET A 716 25.88 -37.65 9.66
CA MET A 716 27.02 -38.47 10.05
C MET A 716 28.20 -38.28 9.11
N GLN A 717 29.39 -38.07 9.66
CA GLN A 717 30.65 -37.93 8.93
C GLN A 717 31.75 -38.79 9.57
N GLY A 718 32.71 -39.21 8.74
CA GLY A 718 33.92 -39.92 9.17
C GLY A 718 33.72 -41.43 9.38
N THR A 719 34.64 -42.22 8.82
CA THR A 719 34.64 -43.69 8.93
C THR A 719 35.75 -44.21 9.85
N ASP A 720 36.77 -43.40 10.13
CA ASP A 720 37.81 -43.71 11.12
C ASP A 720 37.47 -43.18 12.53
N GLN A 721 36.76 -42.06 12.59
CA GLN A 721 36.16 -41.48 13.79
C GLN A 721 34.81 -40.87 13.42
N LEU A 722 33.79 -41.09 14.25
CA LEU A 722 32.46 -40.54 14.01
C LEU A 722 32.38 -39.06 14.43
N PHE A 723 31.93 -38.24 13.49
CA PHE A 723 31.50 -36.86 13.71
C PHE A 723 30.03 -36.71 13.36
N LEU A 724 29.33 -35.87 14.10
CA LEU A 724 27.90 -35.65 13.97
C LEU A 724 27.64 -34.15 13.88
N VAL A 725 27.07 -33.72 12.76
CA VAL A 725 26.74 -32.32 12.48
C VAL A 725 25.24 -32.16 12.61
N TYR A 726 24.79 -31.39 13.58
CA TYR A 726 23.37 -31.20 13.85
C TYR A 726 22.67 -30.54 12.65
N GLN A 727 21.40 -30.88 12.42
CA GLN A 727 20.54 -30.24 11.42
C GLN A 727 19.70 -29.14 12.09
N PRO A 728 20.16 -27.87 12.10
CA PRO A 728 19.45 -26.79 12.75
C PRO A 728 18.23 -26.32 11.97
N MET A 729 17.36 -25.60 12.66
CA MET A 729 16.41 -24.68 12.04
C MET A 729 16.63 -23.30 12.64
N LEU A 730 16.74 -22.27 11.80
CA LEU A 730 17.09 -20.91 12.24
C LEU A 730 15.98 -20.22 13.03
N TYR A 731 14.74 -20.69 12.87
CA TYR A 731 13.56 -20.02 13.36
C TYR A 731 12.84 -20.77 14.48
N ILE A 732 13.09 -22.07 14.65
CA ILE A 732 12.38 -22.91 15.61
C ILE A 732 13.27 -23.12 16.84
N ALA A 733 12.90 -22.54 17.98
CA ALA A 733 13.76 -22.43 19.17
C ALA A 733 14.36 -23.76 19.62
N ARG A 734 13.59 -24.85 19.62
CA ARG A 734 14.08 -26.19 20.00
C ARG A 734 15.14 -26.78 19.03
N HIS A 735 15.28 -26.23 17.82
CA HIS A 735 16.31 -26.61 16.85
C HIS A 735 17.32 -25.49 16.55
N ARG A 736 17.27 -24.38 17.30
CA ARG A 736 18.00 -23.14 16.98
C ARG A 736 19.41 -23.10 17.58
N GLN A 737 20.19 -24.15 17.30
CA GLN A 737 21.60 -24.27 17.69
C GLN A 737 22.42 -24.88 16.57
N GLN A 738 23.65 -24.42 16.39
CA GLN A 738 24.63 -25.07 15.51
C GLN A 738 25.56 -25.94 16.36
N VAL A 739 25.52 -27.25 16.14
CA VAL A 739 26.23 -28.22 16.98
C VAL A 739 27.04 -29.18 16.13
N ILE A 740 28.29 -29.42 16.53
CA ILE A 740 29.17 -30.44 15.97
C ILE A 740 29.74 -31.23 17.15
N ILE A 741 29.57 -32.55 17.14
CA ILE A 741 30.09 -33.44 18.19
C ILE A 741 30.90 -34.59 17.58
N THR A 742 31.73 -35.23 18.40
CA THR A 742 32.27 -36.57 18.13
C THR A 742 31.79 -37.54 19.22
N ALA A 743 31.56 -38.79 18.85
CA ALA A 743 30.98 -39.80 19.73
C ALA A 743 31.36 -41.22 19.28
N GLN A 744 30.92 -42.23 20.04
CA GLN A 744 31.17 -43.65 19.76
C GLN A 744 29.87 -44.43 19.62
N LEU A 745 29.78 -45.19 18.53
CA LEU A 745 28.75 -46.21 18.31
C LEU A 745 29.26 -47.59 18.73
N PRO A 746 28.36 -48.54 19.03
CA PRO A 746 28.71 -49.95 19.18
C PRO A 746 29.42 -50.47 17.91
N PRO A 747 30.38 -51.40 18.03
CA PRO A 747 31.20 -51.83 16.89
C PRO A 747 30.41 -52.34 15.69
N ASP A 748 29.33 -53.09 15.93
CA ASP A 748 28.41 -53.61 14.91
C ASP A 748 27.65 -52.51 14.17
N ALA A 749 27.17 -51.49 14.90
CA ALA A 749 26.50 -50.33 14.31
C ALA A 749 27.46 -49.45 13.49
N MET A 750 28.69 -49.25 13.98
CA MET A 750 29.73 -48.53 13.24
C MET A 750 30.15 -49.29 11.98
N GLU A 751 30.31 -50.61 12.06
CA GLU A 751 30.65 -51.46 10.91
C GLU A 751 29.54 -51.41 9.84
N ALA A 752 28.26 -51.47 10.25
CA ALA A 752 27.13 -51.34 9.34
C ALA A 752 27.09 -49.95 8.65
N TYR A 753 27.35 -48.88 9.39
CA TYR A 753 27.45 -47.53 8.82
C TYR A 753 28.62 -47.41 7.82
N VAL A 754 29.81 -47.89 8.19
CA VAL A 754 31.00 -47.84 7.33
C VAL A 754 30.80 -48.68 6.07
N GLN A 755 30.19 -49.86 6.18
CA GLN A 755 29.85 -50.68 5.01
C GLN A 755 28.90 -49.93 4.09
N ALA A 756 27.79 -49.39 4.61
CA ALA A 756 26.81 -48.66 3.83
C ALA A 756 27.40 -47.40 3.16
N LYS A 757 28.28 -46.68 3.87
CA LYS A 757 29.00 -45.49 3.32
C LYS A 757 30.02 -45.88 2.25
N THR A 758 30.60 -47.07 2.33
CA THR A 758 31.51 -47.58 1.29
C THR A 758 30.75 -48.02 0.04
N GLU A 759 29.56 -48.61 0.20
CA GLU A 759 28.68 -49.01 -0.90
C GLU A 759 28.10 -47.79 -1.65
N ASP A 760 27.84 -46.69 -0.94
CA ASP A 760 27.37 -45.43 -1.51
C ASP A 760 28.05 -44.21 -0.85
N PRO A 761 29.24 -43.81 -1.34
CA PRO A 761 29.98 -42.68 -0.79
C PRO A 761 29.22 -41.34 -0.86
N SER A 762 28.32 -41.21 -1.84
CA SER A 762 27.54 -40.00 -2.09
C SER A 762 26.31 -39.85 -1.19
N ALA A 763 25.89 -40.92 -0.52
CA ALA A 763 24.70 -40.88 0.31
C ALA A 763 24.91 -40.12 1.63
N THR A 764 23.93 -39.29 1.96
CA THR A 764 23.78 -38.70 3.30
C THR A 764 23.29 -39.77 4.27
N PHE A 765 23.93 -39.87 5.43
CA PHE A 765 23.48 -40.70 6.53
C PHE A 765 23.12 -39.82 7.71
N VAL A 766 21.99 -40.12 8.35
CA VAL A 766 21.47 -39.32 9.46
C VAL A 766 21.29 -40.20 10.69
N LEU A 767 21.76 -39.68 11.81
CA LEU A 767 21.55 -40.22 13.14
C LEU A 767 20.58 -39.32 13.90
N TYR A 768 19.57 -39.90 14.54
CA TYR A 768 18.63 -39.15 15.38
C TYR A 768 18.28 -39.91 16.66
N ASN A 769 17.96 -39.21 17.74
CA ASN A 769 17.56 -39.81 19.03
C ASN A 769 16.28 -40.66 18.88
N SER A 770 16.19 -41.75 19.64
CA SER A 770 15.06 -42.69 19.56
C SER A 770 13.80 -42.22 20.29
N GLU A 771 13.91 -41.30 21.24
CA GLU A 771 12.81 -40.69 21.99
C GLU A 771 13.01 -39.18 22.09
N GLU A 772 11.93 -38.40 22.10
CA GLU A 772 12.01 -36.93 22.21
C GLU A 772 12.74 -36.51 23.50
N ALA A 773 13.72 -35.62 23.35
CA ALA A 773 14.53 -35.11 24.46
C ALA A 773 14.93 -33.66 24.19
N LEU A 774 15.43 -32.94 25.20
CA LEU A 774 16.06 -31.64 24.98
C LEU A 774 17.47 -31.83 24.42
N LEU A 775 17.85 -31.05 23.40
CA LEU A 775 19.19 -31.13 22.79
C LEU A 775 20.30 -31.02 23.83
N ASN A 776 20.19 -30.07 24.78
CA ASN A 776 21.19 -29.89 25.83
C ASN A 776 21.31 -31.12 26.77
N ASP A 777 20.19 -31.79 27.07
CA ASP A 777 20.20 -33.00 27.89
C ASP A 777 20.92 -34.14 27.16
N LEU A 778 20.69 -34.27 25.84
CA LEU A 778 21.39 -35.25 25.01
C LEU A 778 22.91 -34.97 24.95
N LEU A 779 23.30 -33.70 24.79
CA LEU A 779 24.70 -33.31 24.69
C LEU A 779 25.48 -33.46 26.01
N THR A 780 24.81 -33.28 27.16
CA THR A 780 25.44 -33.34 28.49
C THR A 780 25.29 -34.70 29.18
N GLY A 781 24.30 -35.51 28.80
CA GLY A 781 23.99 -36.81 29.41
C GLY A 781 25.01 -37.92 29.14
N GLY A 782 25.97 -37.70 28.23
CA GLY A 782 27.10 -38.62 27.97
C GLY A 782 26.77 -39.87 27.14
N SER A 783 25.50 -40.30 27.11
CA SER A 783 25.02 -41.35 26.20
C SER A 783 23.50 -41.30 25.99
N PHE A 784 23.03 -41.67 24.79
CA PHE A 784 21.59 -41.80 24.49
C PHE A 784 21.31 -42.75 23.33
N ALA A 785 20.09 -43.29 23.27
CA ALA A 785 19.67 -44.22 22.23
C ALA A 785 19.35 -43.49 20.93
N VAL A 786 19.82 -44.05 19.81
CA VAL A 786 19.73 -43.45 18.48
C VAL A 786 19.32 -44.45 17.40
N ASN A 787 18.81 -43.90 16.30
CA ASN A 787 18.54 -44.61 15.06
C ASN A 787 19.43 -44.04 13.96
N ILE A 788 19.88 -44.90 13.04
CA ILE A 788 20.72 -44.54 11.90
C ILE A 788 19.98 -44.91 10.62
N VAL A 789 19.87 -43.94 9.71
CA VAL A 789 19.22 -44.10 8.41
C VAL A 789 20.11 -43.62 7.27
N LYS A 790 19.95 -44.23 6.10
CA LYS A 790 20.44 -43.69 4.83
C LYS A 790 19.36 -42.80 4.23
N GLY A 791 19.68 -41.53 4.00
CA GLY A 791 18.75 -40.46 3.65
C GLY A 791 18.36 -39.59 4.84
N VAL A 792 17.42 -38.67 4.64
CA VAL A 792 16.88 -37.80 5.70
C VAL A 792 15.66 -38.49 6.33
N PRO A 793 15.45 -38.45 7.67
CA PRO A 793 14.33 -39.12 8.33
C PRO A 793 12.95 -38.71 7.77
N GLN A 794 11.96 -39.57 7.96
CA GLN A 794 10.58 -39.35 7.45
C GLN A 794 9.91 -38.07 7.99
N VAL A 795 10.38 -37.60 9.15
CA VAL A 795 10.00 -36.32 9.76
C VAL A 795 10.38 -35.11 8.89
N TYR A 796 11.29 -35.28 7.93
CA TYR A 796 11.74 -34.26 6.97
C TYR A 796 11.52 -34.66 5.47
N GLY A 797 11.00 -35.85 5.12
CA GLY A 797 10.74 -36.27 3.71
C GLY A 797 10.73 -37.79 3.42
N ASP A 798 10.45 -38.24 2.18
CA ASP A 798 10.21 -39.66 1.83
C ASP A 798 11.46 -40.58 1.72
N SER A 799 11.25 -41.86 2.09
CA SER A 799 12.10 -43.08 1.95
C SER A 799 13.51 -43.06 2.53
N ALA A 800 13.59 -43.30 3.84
CA ALA A 800 14.80 -43.72 4.53
C ALA A 800 14.93 -45.25 4.57
N SER A 801 16.16 -45.78 4.41
CA SER A 801 16.46 -47.18 4.75
C SER A 801 17.18 -47.25 6.09
N ASN A 802 16.66 -48.08 7.00
CA ASN A 802 17.22 -48.25 8.35
C ASN A 802 18.56 -49.00 8.26
N ILE A 803 19.58 -48.42 8.87
CA ILE A 803 20.90 -49.04 9.04
C ILE A 803 21.01 -49.68 10.42
N ALA A 804 20.59 -48.94 11.46
CA ALA A 804 20.55 -49.42 12.83
C ALA A 804 19.41 -48.75 13.59
N THR A 805 18.82 -49.45 14.56
CA THR A 805 17.67 -48.94 15.34
C THR A 805 17.95 -49.15 16.82
N ASN A 806 17.69 -48.11 17.63
CA ASN A 806 17.83 -48.13 19.09
C ASN A 806 19.23 -48.57 19.58
N VAL A 807 20.28 -48.05 18.95
CA VAL A 807 21.68 -48.29 19.35
C VAL A 807 22.18 -47.20 20.29
N GLN A 808 23.09 -47.51 21.21
CA GLN A 808 23.56 -46.54 22.20
C GLN A 808 24.73 -45.71 21.70
N LEU A 809 24.54 -44.39 21.56
CA LEU A 809 25.62 -43.44 21.33
C LEU A 809 26.30 -43.10 22.66
N THR A 810 27.63 -43.12 22.73
CA THR A 810 28.40 -42.88 23.97
C THR A 810 29.61 -41.97 23.73
N ASN A 811 30.30 -41.54 24.79
CA ASN A 811 31.54 -40.75 24.73
C ASN A 811 31.40 -39.46 23.89
N ILE A 812 30.30 -38.74 24.12
CA ILE A 812 29.98 -37.50 23.40
C ILE A 812 30.97 -36.40 23.82
N GLN A 813 31.60 -35.77 22.83
CA GLN A 813 32.47 -34.60 22.99
C GLN A 813 32.01 -33.50 22.05
N ILE A 814 31.83 -32.30 22.60
CA ILE A 814 31.32 -31.14 21.85
C ILE A 814 32.49 -30.40 21.21
N LEU A 815 32.45 -30.24 19.89
CA LEU A 815 33.40 -29.43 19.11
C LEU A 815 32.89 -28.02 18.85
N VAL A 816 31.59 -27.93 18.53
CA VAL A 816 30.87 -26.67 18.35
C VAL A 816 29.53 -26.81 19.05
N ASN A 817 29.16 -25.81 19.85
CA ASN A 817 27.81 -25.62 20.33
C ASN A 817 27.56 -24.12 20.39
N ARG A 818 26.89 -23.60 19.36
CA ARG A 818 26.61 -22.17 19.21
C ARG A 818 25.11 -21.95 19.13
N SER A 819 24.63 -20.97 19.87
CA SER A 819 23.27 -20.48 19.70
C SER A 819 23.08 -19.89 18.29
N LEU A 820 21.92 -20.15 17.71
CA LEU A 820 21.42 -19.45 16.51
C LEU A 820 20.27 -18.50 16.87
N ALA A 821 20.12 -18.17 18.15
CA ALA A 821 19.20 -17.13 18.57
C ALA A 821 19.61 -15.79 17.96
N ARG A 822 18.61 -14.96 17.67
CA ARG A 822 18.81 -13.67 17.00
C ARG A 822 19.87 -12.80 17.69
N ALA A 823 19.86 -12.76 19.02
CA ALA A 823 20.82 -12.02 19.84
C ALA A 823 22.28 -12.49 19.66
N ASP A 824 22.48 -13.72 19.17
CA ASP A 824 23.80 -14.34 18.94
C ASP A 824 24.17 -14.36 17.43
N LEU A 825 23.28 -13.90 16.55
CA LEU A 825 23.51 -13.79 15.11
C LEU A 825 23.99 -12.39 14.72
N SER A 826 24.76 -12.30 13.64
CA SER A 826 25.22 -11.04 13.07
C SER A 826 24.14 -10.33 12.27
N ASP A 827 24.18 -8.99 12.30
CA ASP A 827 23.34 -8.12 11.46
C ASP A 827 23.78 -8.11 9.99
N HIS A 828 24.92 -8.71 9.66
CA HIS A 828 25.49 -8.74 8.32
C HIS A 828 25.99 -10.14 7.96
N TYR A 829 25.81 -10.54 6.70
CA TYR A 829 26.50 -11.72 6.19
C TYR A 829 27.99 -11.41 6.04
N PRO A 830 28.88 -12.41 6.24
CA PRO A 830 30.30 -12.19 6.04
C PRO A 830 30.59 -11.95 4.54
N LYS A 831 31.65 -11.17 4.27
CA LYS A 831 32.10 -10.94 2.89
C LYS A 831 32.69 -12.19 2.25
N GLN A 832 33.28 -13.08 3.04
CA GLN A 832 33.83 -14.36 2.58
C GLN A 832 33.10 -15.48 3.32
N MET A 833 32.77 -16.56 2.61
CA MET A 833 32.07 -17.70 3.20
C MET A 833 33.01 -18.52 4.10
N GLN A 834 32.54 -18.91 5.28
CA GLN A 834 33.38 -19.56 6.29
C GLN A 834 32.82 -20.88 6.78
N PHE A 835 33.70 -21.80 7.11
CA PHE A 835 33.39 -23.16 7.53
C PHE A 835 34.18 -23.54 8.77
N TYR A 836 33.58 -24.30 9.68
CA TYR A 836 34.33 -25.10 10.63
C TYR A 836 35.07 -26.20 9.88
N LEU A 837 36.34 -26.42 10.22
CA LEU A 837 37.18 -27.48 9.69
C LEU A 837 37.67 -28.39 10.82
N TYR A 838 37.43 -29.69 10.71
CA TYR A 838 37.75 -30.68 11.75
C TYR A 838 38.00 -32.06 11.12
N GLY A 839 38.60 -32.98 11.88
CA GLY A 839 38.89 -34.34 11.40
C GLY A 839 40.07 -35.00 12.12
N THR A 840 40.55 -36.10 11.55
CA THR A 840 41.63 -36.95 12.13
C THR A 840 42.98 -36.76 11.43
N GLY A 841 43.02 -35.97 10.36
CA GLY A 841 44.14 -35.87 9.42
C GLY A 841 44.20 -36.94 8.35
N ARG A 842 43.49 -38.07 8.54
CA ARG A 842 43.21 -39.03 7.46
C ARG A 842 41.94 -38.62 6.72
N GLN A 843 40.95 -38.16 7.48
CA GLN A 843 39.72 -37.58 6.96
C GLN A 843 39.54 -36.16 7.51
N TRP A 844 39.07 -35.27 6.64
CA TRP A 844 38.74 -33.89 6.95
C TRP A 844 37.30 -33.61 6.55
N HIS A 845 36.63 -32.77 7.34
CA HIS A 845 35.23 -32.43 7.19
C HIS A 845 35.04 -30.92 7.35
N ILE A 846 34.01 -30.39 6.70
CA ILE A 846 33.63 -28.99 6.86
C ILE A 846 32.12 -28.81 7.10
N ASP A 847 31.76 -27.77 7.86
CA ASP A 847 30.37 -27.33 8.06
C ASP A 847 30.29 -25.80 8.03
N HIS A 848 29.32 -25.25 7.29
CA HIS A 848 29.16 -23.82 7.07
C HIS A 848 28.80 -23.05 8.34
N ILE A 849 29.49 -21.95 8.64
CA ILE A 849 29.22 -21.14 9.84
C ILE A 849 28.03 -20.22 9.60
N LEU A 850 26.95 -20.41 10.35
CA LEU A 850 25.67 -19.75 10.06
C LEU A 850 25.54 -18.37 10.71
N TYR A 851 26.19 -17.33 10.18
CA TYR A 851 26.26 -16.02 10.86
C TYR A 851 24.94 -15.24 10.92
N ARG A 852 24.01 -15.47 10.00
CA ARG A 852 22.76 -14.71 9.86
C ARG A 852 21.67 -15.60 9.26
N ALA A 853 20.40 -15.29 9.58
CA ALA A 853 19.22 -15.89 8.97
C ALA A 853 18.56 -14.93 7.95
N PRO A 854 17.94 -15.45 6.86
CA PRO A 854 17.98 -16.85 6.39
C PRO A 854 19.38 -17.31 5.96
N ASN A 855 19.60 -18.62 5.80
CA ASN A 855 20.89 -19.16 5.34
C ASN A 855 20.75 -20.56 4.72
N ALA A 856 21.85 -21.19 4.31
CA ALA A 856 21.89 -22.60 3.93
C ALA A 856 22.88 -23.37 4.80
N GLN A 857 22.51 -24.59 5.22
CA GLN A 857 23.46 -25.56 5.77
C GLN A 857 24.23 -26.19 4.62
N LEU A 858 25.54 -26.01 4.63
CA LEU A 858 26.46 -26.59 3.64
C LEU A 858 27.49 -27.42 4.39
N THR A 859 27.41 -28.74 4.24
CA THR A 859 28.19 -29.69 5.01
C THR A 859 28.86 -30.66 4.04
N ALA A 860 30.17 -30.89 4.19
CA ALA A 860 30.89 -31.87 3.39
C ALA A 860 31.65 -32.85 4.29
N GLY A 861 31.26 -34.12 4.23
CA GLY A 861 31.79 -35.21 5.06
C GLY A 861 33.10 -35.80 4.55
N GLN A 862 33.59 -35.35 3.40
CA GLN A 862 34.94 -35.66 2.94
C GLN A 862 35.49 -34.47 2.16
N VAL A 863 36.59 -33.88 2.62
CA VAL A 863 37.32 -32.86 1.86
C VAL A 863 38.81 -33.18 1.76
N SER A 864 39.42 -32.80 0.63
CA SER A 864 40.87 -32.82 0.45
C SER A 864 41.42 -31.41 0.61
N ILE A 865 42.39 -31.25 1.51
CA ILE A 865 43.01 -29.96 1.80
C ILE A 865 44.43 -30.00 1.27
N ASN A 866 44.72 -29.12 0.33
CA ASN A 866 46.07 -28.89 -0.17
C ASN A 866 46.62 -27.61 0.48
N ALA A 867 47.09 -27.74 1.72
CA ALA A 867 47.71 -26.69 2.51
C ALA A 867 48.62 -27.31 3.59
N ASP A 868 49.60 -26.54 4.08
CA ASP A 868 50.47 -26.96 5.18
C ASP A 868 49.73 -26.86 6.52
N ILE A 869 48.92 -27.88 6.84
CA ILE A 869 48.17 -27.98 8.09
C ILE A 869 48.52 -29.27 8.84
N THR A 870 48.77 -29.14 10.15
CA THR A 870 48.97 -30.28 11.06
C THR A 870 47.70 -30.54 11.87
N VAL A 871 47.38 -31.82 12.10
CA VAL A 871 46.27 -32.22 12.96
C VAL A 871 46.57 -31.78 14.40
N GLY A 872 45.63 -31.10 15.05
CA GLY A 872 45.72 -30.80 16.47
C GLY A 872 45.44 -32.03 17.35
N GLY A 873 45.39 -31.85 18.67
CA GLY A 873 44.93 -32.90 19.58
C GLY A 873 43.44 -33.25 19.37
N PRO A 874 42.94 -34.34 20.00
CA PRO A 874 41.53 -34.71 19.95
C PRO A 874 40.64 -33.50 20.29
N GLY A 875 39.71 -33.17 19.41
CA GLY A 875 38.77 -32.05 19.60
C GLY A 875 39.21 -30.70 19.05
N THR A 876 40.32 -30.61 18.31
CA THR A 876 40.76 -29.35 17.68
C THR A 876 39.95 -29.04 16.43
N SER A 877 39.35 -27.85 16.34
CA SER A 877 38.72 -27.31 15.13
C SER A 877 39.49 -26.09 14.61
N TYR A 878 39.31 -25.80 13.32
CA TYR A 878 39.86 -24.66 12.61
C TYR A 878 38.74 -23.90 11.91
N ILE A 879 39.04 -22.68 11.46
CA ILE A 879 38.14 -21.93 10.59
C ILE A 879 38.73 -21.89 9.19
N LEU A 880 37.99 -22.42 8.22
CA LEU A 880 38.30 -22.39 6.80
C LEU A 880 37.47 -21.29 6.14
N GLU A 881 38.14 -20.30 5.56
CA GLU A 881 37.51 -19.21 4.81
C GLU A 881 37.74 -19.42 3.31
N MET A 882 36.67 -19.45 2.52
CA MET A 882 36.76 -19.52 1.06
C MET A 882 36.91 -18.12 0.47
N VAL A 883 38.12 -17.76 0.05
CA VAL A 883 38.48 -16.38 -0.36
C VAL A 883 37.86 -15.96 -1.70
N ASP A 884 37.41 -16.91 -2.49
CA ASP A 884 36.76 -16.71 -3.78
C ASP A 884 35.23 -16.79 -3.72
N ARG A 885 34.65 -16.94 -2.52
CA ARG A 885 33.19 -17.06 -2.31
C ARG A 885 32.69 -15.92 -1.44
N ASN A 886 31.94 -14.99 -2.04
CA ASN A 886 31.32 -13.89 -1.32
C ASN A 886 29.92 -14.26 -0.84
N GLU A 887 29.79 -14.62 0.45
CA GLU A 887 28.50 -15.05 1.00
C GLU A 887 27.44 -13.96 0.93
N ALA A 888 27.75 -12.74 1.37
CA ALA A 888 26.82 -11.62 1.31
C ALA A 888 26.23 -11.37 -0.10
N ALA A 889 27.01 -11.62 -1.16
CA ALA A 889 26.55 -11.49 -2.55
C ALA A 889 25.73 -12.70 -3.05
N MET A 890 25.76 -13.83 -2.36
CA MET A 890 25.06 -15.07 -2.75
C MET A 890 23.72 -15.25 -2.02
N GLN A 891 23.51 -14.55 -0.91
CA GLN A 891 22.29 -14.66 -0.10
C GLN A 891 21.11 -13.87 -0.70
N PRO A 892 19.85 -14.26 -0.39
CA PRO A 892 19.46 -15.45 0.36
C PRO A 892 19.45 -16.72 -0.51
N PHE A 893 19.93 -17.84 0.02
CA PHE A 893 19.75 -19.15 -0.61
C PHE A 893 18.30 -19.67 -0.50
N SER A 894 17.84 -20.44 -1.50
CA SER A 894 16.50 -21.04 -1.55
C SER A 894 16.46 -22.27 -2.46
N ASP A 895 15.33 -22.96 -2.54
CA ASP A 895 15.13 -24.13 -3.43
C ASP A 895 15.41 -23.82 -4.91
N THR A 896 15.22 -22.57 -5.33
CA THR A 896 15.46 -22.11 -6.70
C THR A 896 16.82 -21.44 -6.87
N HIS A 897 17.55 -21.20 -5.78
CA HIS A 897 18.87 -20.57 -5.75
C HIS A 897 19.77 -21.29 -4.74
N LEU A 898 20.29 -22.44 -5.14
CA LEU A 898 21.25 -23.24 -4.37
C LEU A 898 22.70 -22.91 -4.76
N PRO A 899 23.67 -23.05 -3.83
CA PRO A 899 25.08 -22.79 -4.11
C PRO A 899 25.70 -23.84 -5.04
N SER A 900 25.64 -23.58 -6.35
CA SER A 900 26.15 -24.50 -7.39
C SER A 900 27.65 -24.85 -7.30
N PHE A 901 28.44 -24.10 -6.53
CA PHE A 901 29.85 -24.38 -6.27
C PHE A 901 30.05 -25.48 -5.21
N PHE A 902 29.06 -25.68 -4.33
CA PHE A 902 29.13 -26.63 -3.23
C PHE A 902 28.55 -27.98 -3.66
N LYS A 903 29.34 -28.70 -4.48
CA LYS A 903 28.98 -29.99 -5.07
C LYS A 903 30.21 -30.91 -5.13
N PRO A 904 30.04 -32.23 -5.36
CA PRO A 904 31.16 -33.15 -5.52
C PRO A 904 32.21 -32.65 -6.54
N GLY A 905 33.48 -32.71 -6.14
CA GLY A 905 34.62 -32.20 -6.91
C GLY A 905 34.75 -30.67 -6.95
N GLY A 906 33.86 -29.92 -6.28
CA GLY A 906 33.94 -28.47 -6.18
C GLY A 906 35.22 -28.02 -5.47
N THR A 907 35.86 -26.97 -5.98
CA THR A 907 37.12 -26.43 -5.44
C THR A 907 37.00 -24.95 -5.09
N SER A 908 37.64 -24.55 -4.00
CA SER A 908 37.77 -23.15 -3.59
C SER A 908 39.16 -22.87 -3.04
N ARG A 909 39.65 -21.65 -3.24
CA ARG A 909 40.85 -21.16 -2.54
C ARG A 909 40.50 -20.83 -1.10
N ILE A 910 41.40 -21.16 -0.17
CA ILE A 910 41.13 -21.05 1.26
C ILE A 910 42.23 -20.37 2.04
N ASN A 911 41.81 -19.71 3.12
CA ASN A 911 42.64 -19.35 4.27
C ASN A 911 42.20 -20.22 5.46
N ILE A 912 43.16 -20.70 6.26
CA ILE A 912 42.86 -21.47 7.47
C ILE A 912 43.37 -20.69 8.69
N TYR A 913 42.49 -20.52 9.68
CA TYR A 913 42.76 -19.82 10.93
C TYR A 913 42.58 -20.76 12.13
N ALA A 914 43.23 -20.45 13.24
CA ALA A 914 42.97 -21.12 14.51
C ALA A 914 41.54 -20.81 14.99
N ALA A 915 40.82 -21.81 15.51
CA ALA A 915 39.52 -21.59 16.17
C ALA A 915 39.75 -21.20 17.63
N ASP A 916 39.49 -19.94 17.99
CA ASP A 916 39.34 -19.51 19.37
C ASP A 916 37.89 -19.75 19.79
N GLY A 917 37.66 -20.67 20.73
CA GLY A 917 36.33 -21.18 21.10
C GLY A 917 35.36 -20.19 21.76
N SER A 918 35.54 -18.87 21.58
CA SER A 918 34.74 -17.85 22.28
C SER A 918 34.43 -16.56 21.50
N THR A 919 34.90 -16.35 20.27
CA THR A 919 34.80 -15.01 19.62
C THR A 919 34.29 -15.05 18.16
N PRO A 920 33.19 -14.34 17.85
CA PRO A 920 32.75 -14.08 16.47
C PRO A 920 33.62 -13.06 15.72
N ASP A 921 34.51 -12.33 16.41
CA ASP A 921 35.28 -11.24 15.80
C ASP A 921 36.36 -11.78 14.84
N LEU A 922 36.16 -11.47 13.55
CA LEU A 922 36.97 -11.90 12.42
C LEU A 922 38.37 -11.27 12.40
N HIS A 923 38.58 -10.17 13.13
CA HIS A 923 39.81 -9.39 13.03
C HIS A 923 40.94 -9.82 13.97
N ALA A 924 40.70 -10.79 14.87
CA ALA A 924 41.67 -11.22 15.88
C ALA A 924 42.30 -12.60 15.63
N ARG A 925 41.96 -13.29 14.52
CA ARG A 925 42.41 -14.67 14.27
C ARG A 925 43.81 -14.73 13.64
N THR A 926 44.60 -15.69 14.09
CA THR A 926 45.93 -15.94 13.52
C THR A 926 45.80 -16.85 12.30
N LEU A 927 46.24 -16.36 11.13
CA LEU A 927 46.33 -17.16 9.91
C LEU A 927 47.38 -18.28 10.10
N ILE A 928 46.95 -19.52 9.91
CA ILE A 928 47.82 -20.70 9.99
C ILE A 928 48.46 -20.95 8.63
N THR A 929 47.63 -21.05 7.58
CA THR A 929 48.09 -21.41 6.24
C THR A 929 47.05 -21.00 5.18
N THR A 930 47.44 -21.06 3.91
CA THR A 930 46.58 -20.81 2.75
C THR A 930 46.69 -21.98 1.78
N GLY A 931 45.63 -22.27 1.03
CA GLY A 931 45.67 -23.37 0.08
C GLY A 931 44.39 -23.54 -0.72
N THR A 932 44.04 -24.78 -1.05
CA THR A 932 42.79 -25.12 -1.73
C THR A 932 42.08 -26.25 -1.01
N VAL A 933 40.74 -26.18 -0.97
CA VAL A 933 39.87 -27.29 -0.57
C VAL A 933 39.17 -27.87 -1.79
N THR A 934 39.08 -29.19 -1.86
CA THR A 934 38.28 -29.93 -2.83
C THR A 934 37.24 -30.76 -2.10
N LEU A 935 35.97 -30.62 -2.46
CA LEU A 935 34.86 -31.37 -1.90
C LEU A 935 34.82 -32.80 -2.49
N GLY A 936 34.68 -33.81 -1.64
CA GLY A 936 34.47 -35.20 -2.03
C GLY A 936 33.01 -35.48 -2.43
N ASP A 937 32.65 -36.76 -2.53
CA ASP A 937 31.30 -37.16 -2.97
C ASP A 937 30.22 -36.94 -1.89
N ASP A 938 30.62 -36.84 -0.62
CA ASP A 938 29.75 -36.66 0.54
C ASP A 938 29.45 -35.18 0.81
N VAL A 939 28.45 -34.64 0.10
CA VAL A 939 28.03 -33.23 0.19
C VAL A 939 26.55 -33.15 0.52
N TYR A 940 26.22 -32.40 1.59
CA TYR A 940 24.87 -32.09 2.01
C TYR A 940 24.61 -30.59 1.91
N VAL A 941 23.47 -30.24 1.29
CA VAL A 941 23.00 -28.86 1.12
C VAL A 941 21.53 -28.82 1.53
N ASP A 942 21.23 -27.94 2.48
CA ASP A 942 19.86 -27.62 2.86
C ASP A 942 19.67 -26.11 2.92
N ALA A 943 18.84 -25.58 2.02
CA ALA A 943 18.37 -24.18 2.05
C ALA A 943 16.86 -24.10 2.33
N HIS A 944 16.20 -25.25 2.53
CA HIS A 944 14.76 -25.36 2.70
C HIS A 944 14.39 -25.48 4.17
N PHE A 945 14.78 -26.59 4.81
CA PHE A 945 14.34 -26.92 6.17
C PHE A 945 15.02 -26.02 7.22
N ILE A 946 16.29 -25.67 7.01
CA ILE A 946 16.99 -24.69 7.85
C ILE A 946 16.27 -23.33 7.94
N ASN A 947 15.63 -22.89 6.84
CA ASN A 947 14.89 -21.63 6.75
C ASN A 947 13.39 -21.82 6.98
N GLN A 948 12.94 -23.04 7.27
CA GLN A 948 11.53 -23.31 7.40
C GLN A 948 11.00 -22.67 8.68
N GLU A 949 10.02 -21.80 8.49
CA GLU A 949 9.15 -21.34 9.56
C GLU A 949 8.04 -22.39 9.67
N LEU A 950 7.66 -22.83 10.88
CA LEU A 950 6.55 -23.78 11.06
C LEU A 950 5.23 -23.09 10.65
N LEU A 951 4.96 -23.05 9.35
CA LEU A 951 3.73 -22.52 8.79
C LEU A 951 2.69 -23.62 8.85
N ALA A 952 1.82 -23.61 9.86
CA ALA A 952 0.58 -24.37 9.75
C ALA A 952 -0.14 -23.96 8.44
N PRO A 953 -0.76 -24.91 7.71
CA PRO A 953 -1.59 -24.57 6.56
C PRO A 953 -2.59 -23.47 6.96
N MET A 954 -2.78 -22.46 6.11
CA MET A 954 -3.73 -21.39 6.36
C MET A 954 -5.17 -21.94 6.36
N SER A 955 -5.63 -22.50 7.47
CA SER A 955 -7.04 -22.83 7.66
C SER A 955 -7.68 -21.73 8.48
N VAL A 956 -8.36 -20.78 7.83
CA VAL A 956 -9.31 -19.94 8.55
C VAL A 956 -10.55 -20.80 8.78
N VAL A 957 -10.89 -21.07 10.05
CA VAL A 957 -12.15 -21.72 10.39
C VAL A 957 -13.27 -20.77 9.96
N PRO A 958 -14.08 -21.13 8.94
CA PRO A 958 -15.12 -20.25 8.43
C PRO A 958 -16.16 -19.97 9.53
N GLU A 959 -16.84 -18.82 9.46
CA GLU A 959 -18.13 -18.65 10.16
C GLU A 959 -19.06 -19.82 9.80
N ALA A 960 -19.94 -20.25 10.71
CA ALA A 960 -20.88 -21.32 10.45
C ALA A 960 -21.77 -20.97 9.23
N GLY A 961 -21.50 -21.59 8.08
CA GLY A 961 -22.15 -21.30 6.79
C GLY A 961 -21.23 -20.72 5.70
N ALA A 962 -19.97 -20.38 6.01
CA ALA A 962 -18.97 -19.99 5.02
C ALA A 962 -18.35 -21.21 4.32
N ARG A 963 -18.05 -21.06 3.03
CA ARG A 963 -17.67 -22.15 2.12
C ARG A 963 -16.26 -22.65 2.39
N VAL A 964 -16.11 -23.95 2.58
CA VAL A 964 -14.81 -24.61 2.58
C VAL A 964 -14.57 -25.18 1.19
N GLY A 965 -13.54 -24.67 0.51
CA GLY A 965 -12.99 -25.28 -0.68
C GLY A 965 -11.66 -24.63 -0.99
N ALA A 966 -10.55 -25.27 -0.64
CA ALA A 966 -9.27 -24.89 -1.23
C ALA A 966 -9.43 -24.95 -2.76
N PRO A 967 -9.03 -23.90 -3.51
CA PRO A 967 -9.14 -23.95 -4.95
C PRO A 967 -8.32 -25.14 -5.46
N PRO A 968 -8.89 -25.99 -6.33
CA PRO A 968 -8.17 -27.13 -6.86
C PRO A 968 -6.88 -26.68 -7.57
N ALA A 969 -5.85 -27.53 -7.55
CA ALA A 969 -4.65 -27.31 -8.34
C ALA A 969 -5.04 -27.06 -9.81
N GLY A 970 -4.51 -25.99 -10.42
CA GLY A 970 -4.80 -25.61 -11.81
C GLY A 970 -5.90 -24.57 -12.00
N VAL A 971 -6.47 -23.94 -10.95
CA VAL A 971 -7.42 -22.81 -11.13
C VAL A 971 -6.82 -21.65 -11.93
N LEU A 972 -5.57 -21.29 -11.67
CA LEU A 972 -4.87 -20.23 -12.41
C LEU A 972 -4.68 -20.61 -13.89
N ASP A 973 -4.28 -21.84 -14.16
CA ASP A 973 -4.11 -22.33 -15.53
C ASP A 973 -5.46 -22.52 -16.23
N GLY A 974 -6.52 -22.84 -15.49
CA GLY A 974 -7.90 -22.87 -15.96
C GLY A 974 -8.44 -21.48 -16.30
N ILE A 975 -8.15 -20.45 -15.49
CA ILE A 975 -8.50 -19.05 -15.79
C ILE A 975 -7.68 -18.55 -16.98
N ARG A 976 -6.36 -18.81 -17.02
CA ARG A 976 -5.49 -18.43 -18.15
C ARG A 976 -5.90 -19.14 -19.45
N GLY A 977 -6.19 -20.44 -19.36
CA GLY A 977 -6.71 -21.24 -20.46
C GLY A 977 -8.08 -20.74 -20.91
N GLY A 978 -8.99 -20.47 -19.97
CA GLY A 978 -10.30 -19.87 -20.21
C GLY A 978 -10.20 -18.53 -20.95
N LEU A 979 -9.42 -17.57 -20.46
CA LEU A 979 -9.19 -16.27 -21.11
C LEU A 979 -8.63 -16.43 -22.54
N ARG A 980 -7.71 -17.38 -22.76
CA ARG A 980 -7.14 -17.66 -24.09
C ARG A 980 -8.14 -18.36 -25.02
N ASP A 981 -8.91 -19.29 -24.49
CA ASP A 981 -9.82 -20.16 -25.25
C ASP A 981 -11.22 -19.57 -25.45
N VAL A 982 -11.61 -18.52 -24.70
CA VAL A 982 -12.82 -17.75 -24.97
C VAL A 982 -12.81 -17.24 -26.41
N SER A 983 -11.66 -16.95 -27.02
CA SER A 983 -11.57 -16.64 -28.46
C SER A 983 -11.81 -17.82 -29.41
N LYS A 984 -11.62 -19.07 -28.95
CA LYS A 984 -11.61 -20.31 -29.77
C LYS A 984 -12.86 -21.18 -29.61
N ARG A 985 -13.68 -20.96 -28.57
CA ARG A 985 -14.93 -21.70 -28.38
C ARG A 985 -15.99 -21.24 -29.39
N SER A 986 -16.34 -22.13 -30.31
CA SER A 986 -17.34 -21.95 -31.38
C SER A 986 -18.71 -22.60 -31.08
N GLY A 987 -18.88 -23.20 -29.89
CA GLY A 987 -20.11 -23.90 -29.53
C GLY A 987 -20.31 -23.96 -28.02
N VAL A 988 -20.89 -22.90 -27.46
CA VAL A 988 -21.51 -22.92 -26.14
C VAL A 988 -22.88 -22.29 -26.31
N ALA A 989 -23.93 -23.03 -25.97
CA ALA A 989 -25.30 -22.55 -26.06
C ALA A 989 -25.54 -21.46 -24.99
N LEU A 990 -25.75 -20.23 -25.44
CA LEU A 990 -26.29 -19.16 -24.61
C LEU A 990 -27.79 -19.32 -24.43
N SER A 991 -28.33 -18.79 -23.33
CA SER A 991 -29.74 -18.41 -23.30
C SER A 991 -29.85 -16.91 -23.15
N HIS A 992 -30.66 -16.30 -24.00
CA HIS A 992 -31.30 -15.00 -23.78
C HIS A 992 -32.25 -14.98 -22.57
N ASP A 993 -32.10 -15.95 -21.68
CA ASP A 993 -32.82 -16.17 -20.44
C ASP A 993 -31.77 -16.12 -19.34
N LEU A 994 -31.61 -14.96 -18.70
CA LEU A 994 -30.70 -14.79 -17.57
C LEU A 994 -31.04 -15.79 -16.45
N ASP A 995 -32.32 -16.13 -16.27
CA ASP A 995 -32.78 -17.13 -15.30
C ASP A 995 -32.32 -18.54 -15.72
N GLY A 996 -32.33 -18.84 -17.02
CA GLY A 996 -31.81 -20.07 -17.61
C GLY A 996 -30.27 -20.18 -17.60
N ALA A 997 -29.55 -19.07 -17.74
CA ALA A 997 -28.10 -19.00 -17.62
C ALA A 997 -27.65 -19.20 -16.16
N LEU A 998 -28.32 -18.52 -15.23
CA LEU A 998 -28.17 -18.75 -13.79
C LEU A 998 -28.63 -20.17 -13.38
N ALA A 999 -29.56 -20.82 -14.09
CA ALA A 999 -29.95 -22.21 -13.82
C ALA A 999 -28.94 -23.24 -14.37
N ARG A 1000 -28.29 -22.98 -15.51
CA ARG A 1000 -27.24 -23.84 -16.11
C ARG A 1000 -25.88 -23.66 -15.45
N HIS A 1001 -25.61 -22.47 -14.94
CA HIS A 1001 -24.43 -22.09 -14.17
C HIS A 1001 -24.89 -21.50 -12.83
N PRO A 1002 -25.38 -22.33 -11.88
CA PRO A 1002 -25.93 -21.87 -10.62
C PRO A 1002 -24.93 -21.01 -9.84
N VAL A 1003 -25.17 -19.70 -9.84
CA VAL A 1003 -24.57 -18.76 -8.89
C VAL A 1003 -25.14 -19.12 -7.53
N SER A 1004 -24.42 -19.99 -6.86
CA SER A 1004 -24.73 -20.39 -5.51
C SER A 1004 -23.95 -19.42 -4.61
N VAL A 1005 -24.56 -18.93 -3.53
CA VAL A 1005 -23.90 -18.17 -2.46
C VAL A 1005 -24.25 -18.85 -1.13
N GLY A 1006 -23.25 -19.31 -0.36
CA GLY A 1006 -23.50 -19.86 0.99
C GLY A 1006 -24.45 -21.07 1.08
N GLY A 1007 -24.49 -21.93 0.06
CA GLY A 1007 -25.45 -23.04 0.02
C GLY A 1007 -26.87 -22.58 -0.30
N TYR A 1008 -27.03 -21.39 -0.87
CA TYR A 1008 -28.28 -20.90 -1.43
C TYR A 1008 -28.14 -20.65 -2.92
N ARG A 1009 -29.15 -21.01 -3.70
CA ARG A 1009 -29.27 -20.69 -5.11
C ARG A 1009 -29.99 -19.34 -5.25
N LEU A 1010 -29.46 -18.46 -6.11
CA LEU A 1010 -30.22 -17.34 -6.62
C LEU A 1010 -31.35 -17.89 -7.49
N VAL A 1011 -32.60 -17.71 -7.04
CA VAL A 1011 -33.80 -18.13 -7.78
C VAL A 1011 -34.62 -16.89 -8.11
N SER A 1012 -35.09 -16.79 -9.35
CA SER A 1012 -35.92 -15.65 -9.78
C SER A 1012 -37.28 -15.71 -9.07
N GLY A 1013 -37.72 -14.56 -8.56
CA GLY A 1013 -38.91 -14.49 -7.69
C GLY A 1013 -40.22 -14.85 -8.41
N ARG A 1014 -41.09 -15.62 -7.73
CA ARG A 1014 -42.51 -15.76 -8.12
C ARG A 1014 -43.31 -14.51 -7.76
N ARG A 1015 -44.26 -14.15 -8.62
CA ARG A 1015 -45.27 -13.12 -8.35
C ARG A 1015 -46.20 -13.57 -7.22
N VAL A 1016 -46.31 -12.76 -6.16
CA VAL A 1016 -47.35 -12.90 -5.14
C VAL A 1016 -48.34 -11.74 -5.31
N GLY A 1017 -49.60 -12.05 -5.62
CA GLY A 1017 -50.68 -11.06 -5.71
C GLY A 1017 -50.55 -10.00 -6.83
N GLY A 1018 -49.70 -10.20 -7.83
CA GLY A 1018 -49.55 -9.27 -8.97
C GLY A 1018 -48.63 -8.08 -8.72
N VAL A 1019 -47.98 -7.99 -7.54
CA VAL A 1019 -46.97 -6.96 -7.23
C VAL A 1019 -45.57 -7.58 -7.40
N PRO A 1020 -44.65 -6.96 -8.16
CA PRO A 1020 -43.27 -7.39 -8.19
C PRO A 1020 -42.57 -6.95 -6.89
N VAL A 1021 -42.27 -7.92 -6.03
CA VAL A 1021 -41.30 -7.77 -4.94
C VAL A 1021 -39.94 -8.18 -5.51
N SER A 1022 -38.85 -7.48 -5.16
CA SER A 1022 -37.46 -7.65 -5.63
C SER A 1022 -37.15 -8.93 -6.43
N ARG A 1023 -36.54 -8.80 -7.61
CA ARG A 1023 -36.32 -9.88 -8.60
C ARG A 1023 -35.57 -11.13 -8.10
N PHE A 1024 -34.97 -11.13 -6.91
CA PHE A 1024 -34.08 -12.19 -6.43
C PHE A 1024 -34.45 -12.66 -5.01
N PHE A 1025 -34.54 -13.97 -4.83
CA PHE A 1025 -34.57 -14.63 -3.52
C PHE A 1025 -33.42 -15.64 -3.40
N VAL A 1026 -33.09 -16.01 -2.17
CA VAL A 1026 -31.95 -16.84 -1.79
C VAL A 1026 -32.53 -18.11 -1.15
N GLU A 1027 -32.44 -19.27 -1.83
CA GLU A 1027 -33.07 -20.53 -1.39
C GLU A 1027 -32.02 -21.63 -1.14
N ARG A 1028 -32.03 -22.32 0.00
CA ARG A 1028 -30.96 -23.24 0.43
C ARG A 1028 -30.93 -24.50 -0.47
N ALA A 1029 -29.75 -24.89 -0.96
CA ALA A 1029 -29.55 -25.92 -1.99
C ALA A 1029 -29.65 -27.37 -1.48
N ASP A 1030 -29.65 -27.57 -0.15
CA ASP A 1030 -29.79 -28.90 0.45
C ASP A 1030 -31.04 -28.90 1.34
N ASP A 1031 -32.15 -29.39 0.78
CA ASP A 1031 -33.42 -29.43 1.49
C ASP A 1031 -34.02 -30.82 1.54
N GLU A 1032 -33.40 -31.70 2.33
CA GLU A 1032 -34.11 -32.85 2.91
C GLU A 1032 -35.08 -32.41 4.02
N ALA A 1033 -35.05 -31.12 4.43
CA ALA A 1033 -35.99 -30.51 5.39
C ALA A 1033 -37.27 -29.96 4.73
N SER A 1034 -37.35 -29.84 3.40
CA SER A 1034 -38.58 -29.50 2.67
C SER A 1034 -39.57 -30.64 2.66
N ARG A 1035 -39.11 -31.89 2.86
CA ARG A 1035 -39.99 -33.02 3.18
C ARG A 1035 -40.56 -32.94 4.59
N LEU A 1036 -39.84 -32.32 5.54
CA LEU A 1036 -40.33 -32.11 6.91
C LEU A 1036 -41.27 -30.90 7.03
N ALA A 1037 -41.18 -29.91 6.13
CA ALA A 1037 -42.14 -28.81 6.02
C ALA A 1037 -43.49 -29.22 5.38
N GLU A 1038 -43.55 -30.39 4.75
CA GLU A 1038 -44.78 -31.02 4.27
C GLU A 1038 -45.41 -31.91 5.37
N VAL A 1039 -44.58 -32.62 6.16
CA VAL A 1039 -45.02 -33.37 7.36
C VAL A 1039 -45.52 -32.44 8.48
N ARG A 1040 -44.98 -31.22 8.62
CA ARG A 1040 -45.47 -30.22 9.60
C ARG A 1040 -46.80 -29.58 9.17
N ARG A 1041 -47.10 -29.55 7.87
CA ARG A 1041 -48.40 -29.12 7.33
C ARG A 1041 -49.47 -30.23 7.41
N GLU A 1042 -49.09 -31.50 7.40
CA GLU A 1042 -49.98 -32.61 7.74
C GLU A 1042 -50.29 -32.67 9.25
N TRP A 1043 -49.34 -32.34 10.12
CA TRP A 1043 -49.57 -32.21 11.58
C TRP A 1043 -50.52 -31.05 11.94
N GLN A 1044 -50.46 -29.93 11.20
CA GLN A 1044 -51.39 -28.80 11.40
C GLN A 1044 -52.79 -29.07 10.81
N ARG A 1045 -52.91 -29.90 9.77
CA ARG A 1045 -54.23 -30.34 9.25
C ARG A 1045 -54.90 -31.41 10.11
N SER A 1046 -54.13 -32.18 10.89
CA SER A 1046 -54.69 -33.14 11.87
C SER A 1046 -55.17 -32.50 13.18
N LEU A 1047 -54.95 -31.19 13.37
CA LEU A 1047 -55.40 -30.45 14.56
C LEU A 1047 -56.66 -29.61 14.35
N ASP A 1048 -57.22 -29.57 13.14
CA ASP A 1048 -58.34 -28.67 12.80
C ASP A 1048 -59.60 -29.40 12.27
N THR A 1049 -59.90 -30.58 12.82
CA THR A 1049 -61.21 -31.24 12.63
C THR A 1049 -61.71 -31.96 13.88
N SER A 1050 -62.04 -31.21 14.94
CA SER A 1050 -63.22 -31.54 15.78
C SER A 1050 -63.68 -30.38 16.67
N ARG A 1051 -64.60 -29.58 16.12
CA ARG A 1051 -65.95 -29.29 16.65
C ARG A 1051 -66.13 -28.64 18.06
N TYR A 1052 -66.79 -27.48 17.98
CA TYR A 1052 -67.81 -26.87 18.87
C TYR A 1052 -67.39 -26.05 20.10
N GLY A 1053 -67.85 -24.79 20.10
CA GLY A 1053 -68.55 -24.24 21.28
C GLY A 1053 -68.26 -22.80 21.68
N TYR A 1054 -69.08 -21.87 21.17
CA TYR A 1054 -69.61 -20.68 21.87
C TYR A 1054 -68.67 -19.70 22.61
N GLY A 1055 -68.60 -18.49 22.04
CA GLY A 1055 -69.11 -17.26 22.68
C GLY A 1055 -68.26 -16.60 23.78
N GLY A 1056 -67.86 -15.34 23.55
CA GLY A 1056 -67.40 -14.48 24.65
C GLY A 1056 -66.60 -13.28 24.19
N ASN A 1057 -67.24 -12.11 24.23
CA ASN A 1057 -66.63 -10.79 24.17
C ASN A 1057 -65.45 -10.65 25.14
N ALA A 1058 -64.41 -9.89 24.76
CA ALA A 1058 -64.10 -8.58 25.37
C ALA A 1058 -62.68 -8.10 25.02
N GLN A 1059 -62.63 -6.86 24.53
CA GLN A 1059 -61.65 -5.78 24.78
C GLN A 1059 -60.14 -6.05 24.57
N VAL A 1060 -59.53 -5.43 23.53
CA VAL A 1060 -58.91 -4.08 23.53
C VAL A 1060 -57.57 -4.07 24.27
N VAL A 1061 -56.44 -3.90 23.56
CA VAL A 1061 -55.67 -2.65 23.33
C VAL A 1061 -54.71 -2.92 22.18
#